data_AF-A0A8B7K8X9-F1
#
_entry.id   AF-A0A8B7K8X9-F1
#
_cell.length_a   1.000
_cell.length_b   1.000
_cell.length_c   1.000
_cell.angle_alpha   90.00
_cell.angle_beta   90.00
_cell.angle_gamma   90.00
#
_symmetry.space_group_name_H-M   'P 1'
#
loop_
_entity.id
_entity.type
_entity.pdbx_description
1 polymer ?
#
loop_
_entity_poly.entity_id
_entity_poly.type
_entity_poly.pdbx_seq_one_letter_code
_entity_poly.pdbx_strand_id
1 'polypeptide(L)'
;MSLTSAYQHKLAEKLTILNDRGQGVLIRMYNIKKTCSDPKSKPPFLLEKSMESSLKFINKKFPNIDIRNSTQHLGPVHREKSEIIRFLTNYYQSFVDVMEFRDHVYELLNTIDACQCHFDINLNFDFTRSYLDLIVTYTSVILLLSRIEDRRILIGMYNCALEMLHGHGDPSFARLGQMVLEYDHPLKKLTEEFGPHTKAVSGALLSLHFLFVRRNQGAEQWRSAQLLSLISTPAAMINPAGSDTMACEYLSVEVMERWIIIGFLLCHGCLNSNSQCQKLWKLCLQGSLYITLIREDVLQVHKVTEDLFSSLKGYGKRVADIKESKEHAIANSGQFHSQRRQFLRVAVKELESVLTDEPGLLGPKALFAFMALSFIRDEVTWLVRHTENVTKTKTPEDYADSSIAELLFLLEEIRALVRRHIKVIQQYHLQYLARFDALVLSDIIQNLSVCPEEESIIMSSFVSTLSSLNPKQVDNGEKFEFSGLRLDWFRLQAYTSVAKAPLHLHENPDLAKVMNLIVFHSRMLDSVENMLVETSDLSIFCFHLRTFEKMFAMTLEEPAMLRYAIAFPLICAHFVQCTHEMCPEEYPHLKNHGLHHCNSFLEELAKQTGNCVLEICAEQRNLSEQLLPKHCATTISKAKNKKTMKQRQTPRKGEPERDKPGAESHRKNRSIVTNMDKLHLNLTELALTMNHVHSFSVFEHTIFPSEYLSSHLEARLNRAIVWLAGYNATTQEIARPSELLAGVKAYIGFIQSLAQFLGADVSRVIRNALLQQTQPLDSCGEQTITTLYTNWYLESLLRQASSGTIILSPAMQAFVSLPREGEQNFSAEEFSDISEMRALAELLGPYGMKFLSENLMWHVTSQIVELKKLVVENMDILVQIRSNFSKADLMASLLPQLMGAENVLKRMTIIGVILTFRAMAQEGLREVFSSHCPFLMGPIECLKEFVTPDTDIKVTLSVFELASAAGVGCDIDPALVAAIANLKTDSSSSEEEYKVACLLLIFLAVSLPLLATDPSSFYSIEKDGYSNNIHCLTKAIIQVPAALFTVYNKNVETHLKEFLVVASVSLLQLGQETDKLKTRNRESISLLMRLVVEESSFLTLDMLESCFPYVLLRNAYREVSRAFHLNRVPASTH
;
A
#
# COMPACT_ATOMS: atom_id res chain seq x y z
N MET A 1 47.64 -53.78 9.71
CA MET A 1 47.76 -52.38 9.24
C MET A 1 46.49 -51.92 8.52
N SER A 2 45.29 -51.94 9.12
CA SER A 2 44.06 -51.54 8.39
C SER A 2 42.88 -51.03 9.22
N LEU A 3 43.10 -50.48 10.41
CA LEU A 3 42.03 -49.88 11.24
C LEU A 3 42.25 -48.36 11.43
N THR A 4 43.50 -47.92 11.54
CA THR A 4 43.86 -46.49 11.64
C THR A 4 43.49 -45.66 10.40
N SER A 5 43.27 -46.26 9.23
CA SER A 5 42.95 -45.50 8.01
C SER A 5 41.48 -45.04 7.94
N ALA A 6 40.54 -45.76 8.56
CA ALA A 6 39.10 -45.44 8.44
C ALA A 6 38.74 -44.13 9.17
N TYR A 7 39.27 -43.93 10.38
CA TYR A 7 39.09 -42.68 11.15
C TYR A 7 39.78 -41.49 10.48
N GLN A 8 40.91 -41.72 9.81
CA GLN A 8 41.68 -40.68 9.10
C GLN A 8 41.01 -40.16 7.83
N HIS A 9 40.06 -40.92 7.25
CA HIS A 9 39.37 -40.52 6.01
C HIS A 9 38.42 -39.34 6.19
N LYS A 10 37.95 -39.08 7.42
CA LYS A 10 37.07 -37.94 7.78
C LYS A 10 35.85 -37.81 6.84
N LEU A 11 35.16 -38.93 6.60
CA LEU A 11 34.08 -38.99 5.61
C LEU A 11 32.93 -38.04 5.95
N ALA A 12 32.55 -37.92 7.24
CA ALA A 12 31.49 -37.04 7.68
C ALA A 12 31.83 -35.56 7.42
N GLU A 13 33.04 -35.13 7.76
CA GLU A 13 33.50 -33.75 7.54
C GLU A 13 33.63 -33.44 6.05
N LYS A 14 34.26 -34.34 5.27
CA LYS A 14 34.40 -34.15 3.82
C LYS A 14 33.05 -34.06 3.14
N LEU A 15 32.08 -34.93 3.50
CA LEU A 15 30.72 -34.86 2.95
C LEU A 15 30.01 -33.54 3.34
N THR A 16 30.15 -33.10 4.59
CA THR A 16 29.54 -31.84 5.05
C THR A 16 30.09 -30.65 4.27
N ILE A 17 31.42 -30.52 4.21
CA ILE A 17 32.10 -29.39 3.54
C ILE A 17 31.84 -29.41 2.03
N LEU A 18 31.92 -30.58 1.39
CA LEU A 18 31.73 -30.66 -0.07
C LEU A 18 30.28 -30.43 -0.48
N ASN A 19 29.29 -30.82 0.33
CA ASN A 19 27.89 -30.50 0.02
C ASN A 19 27.65 -28.99 0.05
N ASP A 20 28.13 -28.29 1.08
CA ASP A 20 28.04 -26.83 1.19
C ASP A 20 28.79 -26.14 0.03
N ARG A 21 30.05 -26.50 -0.19
CA ARG A 21 30.85 -26.03 -1.33
C ARG A 21 30.14 -26.26 -2.67
N GLY A 22 29.54 -27.44 -2.84
CA GLY A 22 28.82 -27.82 -4.05
C GLY A 22 27.61 -26.94 -4.32
N GLN A 23 26.84 -26.57 -3.30
CA GLN A 23 25.72 -25.62 -3.43
C GLN A 23 26.23 -24.23 -3.85
N GLY A 24 27.29 -23.74 -3.21
CA GLY A 24 27.91 -22.47 -3.58
C GLY A 24 28.41 -22.46 -5.03
N VAL A 25 29.10 -23.52 -5.46
CA VAL A 25 29.56 -23.67 -6.86
C VAL A 25 28.37 -23.73 -7.84
N LEU A 26 27.32 -24.45 -7.48
CA LEU A 26 26.12 -24.58 -8.31
C LEU A 26 25.42 -23.22 -8.52
N ILE A 27 25.29 -22.42 -7.46
CA ILE A 27 24.74 -21.06 -7.53
C ILE A 27 25.60 -20.14 -8.40
N ARG A 28 26.94 -20.19 -8.25
CA ARG A 28 27.85 -19.40 -9.11
C ARG A 28 27.70 -19.77 -10.58
N MET A 29 27.64 -21.08 -10.89
CA MET A 29 27.44 -21.56 -12.26
C MET A 29 26.08 -21.14 -12.82
N TYR A 30 25.04 -21.17 -11.99
CA TYR A 30 23.71 -20.69 -12.36
C TYR A 30 23.76 -19.20 -12.73
N ASN A 31 24.41 -18.36 -11.93
CA ASN A 31 24.50 -16.92 -12.19
C ASN A 31 25.30 -16.62 -13.47
N ILE A 32 26.38 -17.35 -13.73
CA ILE A 32 27.13 -17.23 -15.00
C ILE A 32 26.24 -17.63 -16.17
N LYS A 33 25.53 -18.77 -16.09
CA LYS A 33 24.61 -19.22 -17.13
C LYS A 33 23.56 -18.16 -17.43
N LYS A 34 22.90 -17.61 -16.41
CA LYS A 34 21.86 -16.59 -16.56
C LYS A 34 22.40 -15.32 -17.19
N THR A 35 23.53 -14.83 -16.67
CA THR A 35 24.18 -13.61 -17.17
C THR A 35 24.61 -13.74 -18.64
N CYS A 36 25.13 -14.90 -19.04
CA CYS A 36 25.55 -15.16 -20.43
C CYS A 36 24.39 -15.44 -21.38
N SER A 37 23.22 -15.85 -20.87
CA SER A 37 22.03 -16.14 -21.68
C SER A 37 21.19 -14.89 -21.97
N ASP A 38 21.21 -13.87 -21.09
CA ASP A 38 20.51 -12.61 -21.31
C ASP A 38 21.37 -11.63 -22.14
N PRO A 39 20.93 -11.22 -23.34
CA PRO A 39 21.66 -10.25 -24.17
C PRO A 39 21.97 -8.92 -23.49
N LYS A 40 21.20 -8.50 -22.47
CA LYS A 40 21.41 -7.23 -21.78
C LYS A 40 22.54 -7.30 -20.74
N SER A 41 22.70 -8.43 -20.08
CA SER A 41 23.72 -8.65 -19.06
C SER A 41 24.97 -9.36 -19.58
N LYS A 42 24.89 -9.93 -20.80
CA LYS A 42 26.00 -10.64 -21.43
C LYS A 42 27.22 -9.73 -21.55
N PRO A 43 28.45 -10.24 -21.31
CA PRO A 43 29.66 -9.44 -21.42
C PRO A 43 29.74 -8.70 -22.77
N PRO A 44 30.00 -7.37 -22.80
CA PRO A 44 29.87 -6.56 -24.02
C PRO A 44 30.71 -7.08 -25.19
N PHE A 45 31.94 -7.51 -24.92
CA PHE A 45 32.86 -8.06 -25.91
C PHE A 45 32.36 -9.37 -26.58
N LEU A 46 31.36 -10.07 -26.03
CA LEU A 46 30.74 -11.21 -26.69
C LEU A 46 29.67 -10.81 -27.74
N LEU A 47 29.19 -9.57 -27.68
CA LEU A 47 28.18 -9.02 -28.58
C LEU A 47 28.79 -8.14 -29.68
N GLU A 48 30.04 -7.72 -29.50
CA GLU A 48 30.73 -6.85 -30.45
C GLU A 48 31.12 -7.55 -31.75
N LYS A 49 30.77 -6.92 -32.89
CA LYS A 49 31.11 -7.43 -34.23
C LYS A 49 32.62 -7.49 -34.49
N SER A 50 33.40 -6.59 -33.87
CA SER A 50 34.87 -6.57 -33.92
C SER A 50 35.48 -7.86 -33.36
N MET A 51 34.87 -8.40 -32.30
CA MET A 51 35.34 -9.58 -31.56
C MET A 51 34.91 -10.90 -32.19
N GLU A 52 33.87 -10.93 -33.03
CA GLU A 52 33.28 -12.15 -33.59
C GLU A 52 34.30 -13.11 -34.24
N SER A 53 35.27 -12.56 -34.99
CA SER A 53 36.33 -13.34 -35.63
C SER A 53 37.25 -14.03 -34.61
N SER A 54 37.58 -13.35 -33.52
CA SER A 54 38.37 -13.88 -32.40
C SER A 54 37.60 -14.94 -31.63
N LEU A 55 36.31 -14.72 -31.34
CA LEU A 55 35.45 -15.66 -30.62
C LEU A 55 35.30 -16.99 -31.37
N LYS A 56 35.07 -16.93 -32.69
CA LYS A 56 34.99 -18.13 -33.55
C LYS A 56 36.33 -18.88 -33.59
N PHE A 57 37.44 -18.16 -33.66
CA PHE A 57 38.77 -18.76 -33.65
C PHE A 57 39.06 -19.48 -32.32
N ILE A 58 38.84 -18.80 -31.19
CA ILE A 58 39.01 -19.33 -29.83
C ILE A 58 38.15 -20.58 -29.64
N ASN A 59 36.86 -20.52 -29.98
CA ASN A 59 35.95 -21.65 -29.80
C ASN A 59 36.37 -22.89 -30.63
N LYS A 60 36.85 -22.66 -31.87
CA LYS A 60 37.27 -23.74 -32.78
C LYS A 60 38.60 -24.39 -32.36
N LYS A 61 39.50 -23.61 -31.78
CA LYS A 61 40.84 -24.07 -31.38
C LYS A 61 40.95 -24.49 -29.92
N PHE A 62 39.92 -24.24 -29.12
CA PHE A 62 39.90 -24.60 -27.70
C PHE A 62 40.15 -26.11 -27.48
N PRO A 63 41.01 -26.51 -26.53
CA PRO A 63 41.83 -25.69 -25.64
C PRO A 63 43.20 -25.29 -26.21
N ASN A 64 43.61 -25.84 -27.35
CA ASN A 64 44.94 -25.64 -27.97
C ASN A 64 45.01 -24.37 -28.83
N ILE A 65 45.07 -23.20 -28.19
CA ILE A 65 45.09 -21.89 -28.85
C ILE A 65 46.52 -21.36 -28.98
N ASP A 66 47.05 -21.24 -30.21
CA ASP A 66 48.37 -20.67 -30.47
C ASP A 66 48.31 -19.15 -30.58
N ILE A 67 48.71 -18.46 -29.52
CA ILE A 67 48.61 -16.99 -29.40
C ILE A 67 49.73 -16.27 -30.16
N ARG A 68 50.91 -16.88 -30.31
CA ARG A 68 52.09 -16.25 -30.94
C ARG A 68 51.97 -16.19 -32.46
N ASN A 69 51.38 -17.22 -33.07
CA ASN A 69 51.25 -17.31 -34.53
C ASN A 69 49.89 -16.80 -35.08
N SER A 70 48.93 -16.45 -34.22
CA SER A 70 47.54 -16.12 -34.62
C SER A 70 47.14 -14.66 -34.37
N THR A 71 48.10 -13.74 -34.40
CA THR A 71 47.91 -12.29 -34.14
C THR A 71 46.89 -11.62 -35.06
N GLN A 72 46.68 -12.13 -36.29
CA GLN A 72 45.65 -11.62 -37.21
C GLN A 72 44.22 -11.88 -36.72
N HIS A 73 43.97 -12.99 -36.02
CA HIS A 73 42.65 -13.36 -35.51
C HIS A 73 42.40 -12.88 -34.07
N LEU A 74 43.45 -12.66 -33.28
CA LEU A 74 43.37 -12.24 -31.88
C LEU A 74 43.70 -10.75 -31.66
N GLY A 75 43.85 -9.97 -32.74
CA GLY A 75 44.14 -8.53 -32.68
C GLY A 75 43.18 -7.73 -31.78
N PRO A 76 41.85 -7.92 -31.87
CA PRO A 76 40.88 -7.28 -30.97
C PRO A 76 41.08 -7.65 -29.50
N VAL A 77 41.27 -8.94 -29.19
CA VAL A 77 41.56 -9.44 -27.82
C VAL A 77 42.83 -8.81 -27.25
N HIS A 78 43.85 -8.57 -28.08
CA HIS A 78 45.09 -7.92 -27.63
C HIS A 78 44.89 -6.45 -27.24
N ARG A 79 43.98 -5.74 -27.92
CA ARG A 79 43.67 -4.33 -27.62
C ARG A 79 42.95 -4.18 -26.28
N GLU A 80 42.04 -5.10 -25.97
CA GLU A 80 41.16 -5.05 -24.79
C GLU A 80 41.58 -6.01 -23.66
N LYS A 81 42.76 -6.61 -23.74
CA LYS A 81 43.23 -7.67 -22.82
C LYS A 81 43.06 -7.33 -21.33
N SER A 82 43.32 -6.10 -20.91
CA SER A 82 43.16 -5.67 -19.52
C SER A 82 41.70 -5.66 -19.05
N GLU A 83 40.77 -5.24 -19.92
CA GLU A 83 39.33 -5.22 -19.60
C GLU A 83 38.74 -6.62 -19.60
N ILE A 84 39.15 -7.46 -20.55
CA ILE A 84 38.77 -8.87 -20.64
C ILE A 84 39.16 -9.60 -19.35
N ILE A 85 40.41 -9.44 -18.88
CA ILE A 85 40.87 -10.04 -17.61
C ILE A 85 40.03 -9.51 -16.44
N ARG A 86 39.86 -8.19 -16.33
CA ARG A 86 39.09 -7.58 -15.24
C ARG A 86 37.68 -8.16 -15.13
N PHE A 87 37.00 -8.36 -16.26
CA PHE A 87 35.64 -8.90 -16.28
C PHE A 87 35.60 -10.42 -16.05
N LEU A 88 36.46 -11.18 -16.75
CA LEU A 88 36.38 -12.64 -16.77
C LEU A 88 37.09 -13.34 -15.62
N THR A 89 37.90 -12.64 -14.81
CA THR A 89 38.63 -13.26 -13.68
C THR A 89 37.69 -14.05 -12.78
N ASN A 90 36.58 -13.46 -12.33
CA ASN A 90 35.64 -14.14 -11.43
C ASN A 90 34.96 -15.34 -12.10
N TYR A 91 34.68 -15.27 -13.41
CA TYR A 91 34.07 -16.38 -14.16
C TYR A 91 35.06 -17.52 -14.33
N TYR A 92 36.31 -17.21 -14.71
CA TYR A 92 37.39 -18.17 -14.83
C TYR A 92 37.65 -18.90 -13.51
N GLN A 93 37.79 -18.16 -12.40
CA GLN A 93 37.98 -18.75 -11.08
C GLN A 93 36.79 -19.64 -10.68
N SER A 94 35.57 -19.26 -11.04
CA SER A 94 34.40 -20.12 -10.79
C SER A 94 34.45 -21.43 -11.60
N PHE A 95 34.99 -21.42 -12.82
CA PHE A 95 35.20 -22.65 -13.59
C PHE A 95 36.34 -23.51 -13.01
N VAL A 96 37.39 -22.88 -12.45
CA VAL A 96 38.43 -23.58 -11.69
C VAL A 96 37.83 -24.23 -10.44
N ASP A 97 36.99 -23.52 -9.70
CA ASP A 97 36.28 -24.06 -8.53
C ASP A 97 35.44 -25.30 -8.86
N VAL A 98 34.79 -25.34 -10.04
CA VAL A 98 34.06 -26.53 -10.52
C VAL A 98 35.01 -27.70 -10.73
N MET A 99 36.19 -27.46 -11.33
CA MET A 99 37.19 -28.49 -11.55
C MET A 99 37.74 -29.05 -10.23
N GLU A 100 38.11 -28.17 -9.31
CA GLU A 100 38.60 -28.59 -7.99
C GLU A 100 37.51 -29.31 -7.20
N PHE A 101 36.27 -28.82 -7.22
CA PHE A 101 35.15 -29.50 -6.59
C PHE A 101 34.95 -30.91 -7.16
N ARG A 102 34.97 -31.06 -8.50
CA ARG A 102 34.89 -32.35 -9.17
C ARG A 102 36.00 -33.30 -8.72
N ASP A 103 37.23 -32.84 -8.61
CA ASP A 103 38.36 -33.67 -8.20
C ASP A 103 38.21 -34.18 -6.77
N HIS A 104 37.83 -33.31 -5.82
CA HIS A 104 37.62 -33.70 -4.43
C HIS A 104 36.42 -34.64 -4.26
N VAL A 105 35.34 -34.42 -5.02
CA VAL A 105 34.20 -35.35 -5.02
C VAL A 105 34.62 -36.71 -5.54
N TYR A 106 35.32 -36.76 -6.68
CA TYR A 106 35.77 -38.02 -7.25
C TYR A 106 36.72 -38.79 -6.32
N GLU A 107 37.66 -38.11 -5.66
CA GLU A 107 38.52 -38.71 -4.63
C GLU A 107 37.70 -39.30 -3.47
N LEU A 108 36.70 -38.57 -2.99
CA LEU A 108 35.83 -39.03 -1.90
C LEU A 108 34.99 -40.24 -2.32
N LEU A 109 34.40 -40.23 -3.51
CA LEU A 109 33.62 -41.37 -4.03
C LEU A 109 34.49 -42.64 -4.13
N ASN A 110 35.71 -42.51 -4.64
CA ASN A 110 36.67 -43.63 -4.69
C ASN A 110 37.03 -44.14 -3.29
N THR A 111 37.17 -43.23 -2.31
CA THR A 111 37.45 -43.59 -0.92
C THR A 111 36.28 -44.36 -0.30
N ILE A 112 35.04 -43.91 -0.55
CA ILE A 112 33.82 -44.58 -0.08
C ILE A 112 33.70 -46.00 -0.66
N ASP A 113 33.97 -46.16 -1.96
CA ASP A 113 33.99 -47.48 -2.61
C ASP A 113 35.07 -48.40 -2.04
N ALA A 114 36.28 -47.87 -1.83
CA ALA A 114 37.39 -48.63 -1.25
C ALA A 114 37.07 -49.08 0.19
N CYS A 115 36.33 -48.27 0.95
CA CYS A 115 35.85 -48.60 2.29
C CYS A 115 34.63 -49.53 2.28
N GLN A 116 34.00 -49.74 1.11
CA GLN A 116 32.78 -50.53 0.93
C GLN A 116 31.69 -50.12 1.93
N CYS A 117 31.44 -48.83 2.03
CA CYS A 117 30.48 -48.28 3.00
C CYS A 117 29.07 -48.84 2.78
N HIS A 118 28.39 -49.15 3.88
CA HIS A 118 26.99 -49.52 3.93
C HIS A 118 26.11 -48.27 4.04
N PHE A 119 25.05 -48.18 3.23
CA PHE A 119 24.12 -47.06 3.22
C PHE A 119 22.68 -47.57 3.42
N ASP A 120 22.01 -47.04 4.43
CA ASP A 120 20.59 -47.25 4.69
C ASP A 120 19.99 -45.97 5.32
N ILE A 121 19.12 -45.30 4.57
CA ILE A 121 18.47 -44.05 5.01
C ILE A 121 17.71 -44.19 6.33
N ASN A 122 17.27 -45.40 6.69
CA ASN A 122 16.52 -45.66 7.93
C ASN A 122 17.44 -45.83 9.15
N LEU A 123 18.75 -46.04 8.94
CA LEU A 123 19.74 -46.27 9.99
C LEU A 123 20.75 -45.11 10.06
N ASN A 124 21.64 -45.02 9.07
CA ASN A 124 22.66 -43.98 8.97
C ASN A 124 22.15 -42.82 8.09
N PHE A 125 21.12 -42.15 8.60
CA PHE A 125 20.38 -41.12 7.88
C PHE A 125 21.28 -40.01 7.34
N ASP A 126 22.08 -39.36 8.19
CA ASP A 126 22.92 -38.22 7.79
C ASP A 126 23.98 -38.67 6.76
N PHE A 127 24.58 -39.84 6.95
CA PHE A 127 25.58 -40.37 6.01
C PHE A 127 24.99 -40.73 4.65
N THR A 128 23.86 -41.42 4.61
CA THR A 128 23.19 -41.77 3.36
C THR A 128 22.66 -40.53 2.65
N ARG A 129 22.03 -39.61 3.38
CA ARG A 129 21.53 -38.34 2.85
C ARG A 129 22.66 -37.51 2.24
N SER A 130 23.72 -37.22 3.00
CA SER A 130 24.82 -36.39 2.52
C SER A 130 25.57 -37.02 1.34
N TYR A 131 25.64 -38.35 1.26
CA TYR A 131 26.20 -39.05 0.10
C TYR A 131 25.33 -38.85 -1.16
N LEU A 132 24.02 -39.04 -1.05
CA LEU A 132 23.09 -38.85 -2.17
C LEU A 132 22.99 -37.38 -2.61
N ASP A 133 22.96 -36.45 -1.65
CA ASP A 133 23.01 -35.00 -1.90
C ASP A 133 24.27 -34.60 -2.66
N LEU A 134 25.43 -35.15 -2.31
CA LEU A 134 26.68 -34.83 -2.98
C LEU A 134 26.68 -35.32 -4.43
N ILE A 135 26.18 -36.52 -4.69
CA ILE A 135 26.07 -37.10 -6.04
C ILE A 135 25.15 -36.25 -6.92
N VAL A 136 23.98 -35.88 -6.39
CA VAL A 136 23.02 -35.05 -7.13
C VAL A 136 23.57 -33.65 -7.35
N THR A 137 24.21 -33.05 -6.36
CA THR A 137 24.84 -31.72 -6.48
C THR A 137 25.95 -31.74 -7.52
N TYR A 138 26.85 -32.72 -7.46
CA TYR A 138 27.92 -32.91 -8.44
C TYR A 138 27.38 -33.06 -9.86
N THR A 139 26.37 -33.91 -10.04
CA THR A 139 25.72 -34.09 -11.34
C THR A 139 25.07 -32.80 -11.83
N SER A 140 24.39 -32.07 -10.93
CA SER A 140 23.73 -30.81 -11.25
C SER A 140 24.74 -29.75 -11.69
N VAL A 141 25.91 -29.64 -11.02
CA VAL A 141 26.99 -28.73 -11.39
C VAL A 141 27.51 -29.04 -12.80
N ILE A 142 27.79 -30.31 -13.11
CA ILE A 142 28.31 -30.72 -14.43
C ILE A 142 27.27 -30.51 -15.53
N LEU A 143 26.00 -30.84 -15.27
CA LEU A 143 24.91 -30.57 -16.22
C LEU A 143 24.75 -29.07 -16.47
N LEU A 144 24.83 -28.24 -15.43
CA LEU A 144 24.71 -26.80 -15.55
C LEU A 144 25.89 -26.18 -16.31
N LEU A 145 27.12 -26.64 -16.04
CA LEU A 145 28.31 -26.27 -16.79
C LEU A 145 28.13 -26.51 -18.30
N SER A 146 27.58 -27.68 -18.67
CA SER A 146 27.35 -28.03 -20.08
C SER A 146 26.31 -27.13 -20.77
N ARG A 147 25.37 -26.56 -20.00
CA ARG A 147 24.33 -25.63 -20.48
C ARG A 147 24.86 -24.20 -20.68
N ILE A 148 26.09 -23.90 -20.28
CA ILE A 148 26.75 -22.63 -20.61
C ILE A 148 27.36 -22.76 -22.00
N GLU A 149 26.69 -22.20 -23.01
CA GLU A 149 27.10 -22.29 -24.42
C GLU A 149 28.48 -21.66 -24.66
N ASP A 150 28.72 -20.47 -24.08
CA ASP A 150 29.95 -19.71 -24.27
C ASP A 150 31.12 -20.17 -23.37
N ARG A 151 31.00 -21.27 -22.62
CA ARG A 151 32.01 -21.68 -21.61
C ARG A 151 33.44 -21.77 -22.18
N ARG A 152 33.60 -22.33 -23.37
CA ARG A 152 34.92 -22.47 -24.05
C ARG A 152 35.50 -21.10 -24.42
N ILE A 153 34.62 -20.18 -24.83
CA ILE A 153 34.99 -18.82 -25.20
C ILE A 153 35.42 -18.05 -23.95
N LEU A 154 34.63 -18.10 -22.87
CA LEU A 154 34.93 -17.42 -21.61
C LEU A 154 36.29 -17.88 -21.04
N ILE A 155 36.52 -19.20 -20.99
CA ILE A 155 37.76 -19.78 -20.46
C ILE A 155 38.95 -19.49 -21.40
N GLY A 156 38.77 -19.71 -22.71
CA GLY A 156 39.81 -19.53 -23.72
C GLY A 156 40.24 -18.06 -23.85
N MET A 157 39.29 -17.14 -23.85
CA MET A 157 39.56 -15.72 -24.02
C MET A 157 40.25 -15.12 -22.79
N TYR A 158 39.89 -15.53 -21.58
CA TYR A 158 40.61 -15.15 -20.37
C TYR A 158 42.09 -15.58 -20.44
N ASN A 159 42.34 -16.85 -20.77
CA ASN A 159 43.70 -17.37 -20.86
C ASN A 159 44.52 -16.67 -21.97
N CYS A 160 43.92 -16.42 -23.14
CA CYS A 160 44.58 -15.65 -24.20
C CYS A 160 44.95 -14.23 -23.75
N ALA A 161 44.04 -13.52 -23.09
CA ALA A 161 44.30 -12.17 -22.60
C ALA A 161 45.40 -12.17 -21.51
N LEU A 162 45.37 -13.15 -20.60
CA LEU A 162 46.36 -13.30 -19.53
C LEU A 162 47.76 -13.57 -20.09
N GLU A 163 47.89 -14.50 -21.03
CA GLU A 163 49.17 -14.80 -21.68
C GLU A 163 49.71 -13.61 -22.49
N MET A 164 48.83 -12.82 -23.12
CA MET A 164 49.21 -11.58 -23.81
C MET A 164 49.63 -10.44 -22.87
N LEU A 165 49.25 -10.50 -21.59
CA LEU A 165 49.59 -9.50 -20.58
C LEU A 165 50.85 -9.91 -19.79
N HIS A 166 50.93 -11.16 -19.35
CA HIS A 166 51.98 -11.67 -18.44
C HIS A 166 53.01 -12.58 -19.12
N GLY A 167 52.83 -12.91 -20.41
CA GLY A 167 53.74 -13.75 -21.18
C GLY A 167 53.61 -15.26 -20.94
N HIS A 168 52.71 -15.68 -20.03
CA HIS A 168 52.37 -17.06 -19.73
C HIS A 168 50.88 -17.18 -19.38
N GLY A 169 50.25 -18.31 -19.74
CA GLY A 169 48.86 -18.61 -19.40
C GLY A 169 48.67 -19.07 -17.95
N ASP A 170 47.42 -19.28 -17.55
CA ASP A 170 47.09 -19.76 -16.21
C ASP A 170 47.48 -21.24 -16.04
N PRO A 171 48.10 -21.65 -14.91
CA PRO A 171 48.50 -23.03 -14.67
C PRO A 171 47.36 -24.06 -14.76
N SER A 172 46.14 -23.65 -14.40
CA SER A 172 44.96 -24.52 -14.38
C SER A 172 44.31 -24.66 -15.76
N PHE A 173 44.65 -23.82 -16.74
CA PHE A 173 43.99 -23.77 -18.05
C PHE A 173 44.04 -25.11 -18.80
N ALA A 174 45.18 -25.80 -18.80
CA ALA A 174 45.31 -27.07 -19.52
C ALA A 174 44.37 -28.16 -18.95
N ARG A 175 44.30 -28.27 -17.62
CA ARG A 175 43.42 -29.23 -16.93
C ARG A 175 41.95 -28.84 -17.09
N LEU A 176 41.63 -27.56 -16.91
CA LEU A 176 40.28 -27.03 -17.04
C LEU A 176 39.75 -27.21 -18.48
N GLY A 177 40.57 -26.89 -19.48
CA GLY A 177 40.22 -27.07 -20.89
C GLY A 177 39.96 -28.54 -21.24
N GLN A 178 40.77 -29.45 -20.70
CA GLN A 178 40.57 -30.89 -20.86
C GLN A 178 39.26 -31.36 -20.19
N MET A 179 38.98 -30.93 -18.96
CA MET A 179 37.72 -31.23 -18.27
C MET A 179 36.50 -30.78 -19.08
N VAL A 180 36.53 -29.56 -19.62
CA VAL A 180 35.43 -29.01 -20.42
C VAL A 180 35.17 -29.83 -21.68
N LEU A 181 36.21 -30.37 -22.33
CA LEU A 181 36.05 -31.27 -23.47
C LEU A 181 35.49 -32.64 -23.07
N GLU A 182 35.95 -33.20 -21.95
CA GLU A 182 35.48 -34.50 -21.47
C GLU A 182 33.97 -34.50 -21.15
N TYR A 183 33.46 -33.38 -20.63
CA TYR A 183 32.03 -33.20 -20.34
C TYR A 183 31.24 -32.50 -21.46
N ASP A 184 31.72 -32.52 -22.72
CA ASP A 184 30.91 -32.06 -23.86
C ASP A 184 29.62 -32.87 -24.03
N HIS A 185 29.67 -34.16 -23.67
CA HIS A 185 28.51 -35.03 -23.50
C HIS A 185 28.41 -35.48 -22.04
N PRO A 186 27.91 -34.60 -21.14
CA PRO A 186 28.10 -34.73 -19.71
C PRO A 186 27.52 -36.02 -19.14
N LEU A 187 26.30 -36.38 -19.55
CA LEU A 187 25.63 -37.60 -19.07
C LEU A 187 26.39 -38.86 -19.45
N LYS A 188 26.92 -38.94 -20.67
CA LYS A 188 27.68 -40.11 -21.12
C LYS A 188 28.96 -40.26 -20.29
N LYS A 189 29.71 -39.17 -20.11
CA LYS A 189 30.92 -39.16 -19.29
C LYS A 189 30.62 -39.49 -17.83
N LEU A 190 29.58 -38.90 -17.25
CA LEU A 190 29.15 -39.19 -15.88
C LEU A 190 28.77 -40.66 -15.70
N THR A 191 28.04 -41.29 -16.64
CA THR A 191 27.73 -42.71 -16.54
C THR A 191 28.96 -43.62 -16.60
N GLU A 192 29.98 -43.25 -17.38
CA GLU A 192 31.25 -43.96 -17.43
C GLU A 192 32.02 -43.80 -16.11
N GLU A 193 32.03 -42.60 -15.56
CA GLU A 193 32.70 -42.23 -14.30
C GLU A 193 32.06 -42.91 -13.07
N PHE A 194 30.72 -43.03 -13.05
CA PHE A 194 29.98 -43.70 -11.99
C PHE A 194 29.89 -45.22 -12.13
N GLY A 195 30.47 -45.79 -13.19
CA GLY A 195 30.62 -47.23 -13.38
C GLY A 195 31.10 -47.98 -12.11
N PRO A 196 32.29 -47.66 -11.55
CA PRO A 196 32.80 -48.27 -10.32
C PRO A 196 31.91 -48.06 -9.10
N HIS A 197 31.24 -46.90 -9.01
CA HIS A 197 30.41 -46.48 -7.87
C HIS A 197 29.03 -47.16 -7.83
N THR A 198 28.65 -47.94 -8.84
CA THR A 198 27.30 -48.51 -9.01
C THR A 198 26.79 -49.27 -7.78
N LYS A 199 27.66 -50.02 -7.09
CA LYS A 199 27.26 -50.82 -5.92
C LYS A 199 26.85 -49.94 -4.73
N ALA A 200 27.65 -48.92 -4.41
CA ALA A 200 27.38 -48.00 -3.31
C ALA A 200 26.12 -47.16 -3.59
N VAL A 201 26.02 -46.58 -4.80
CA VAL A 201 24.87 -45.76 -5.21
C VAL A 201 23.57 -46.57 -5.22
N SER A 202 23.56 -47.76 -5.85
CA SER A 202 22.34 -48.58 -5.91
C SER A 202 21.91 -49.10 -4.54
N GLY A 203 22.85 -49.40 -3.65
CA GLY A 203 22.56 -49.75 -2.25
C GLY A 203 21.87 -48.61 -1.51
N ALA A 204 22.44 -47.40 -1.56
CA ALA A 204 21.86 -46.21 -0.95
C ALA A 204 20.44 -45.91 -1.49
N LEU A 205 20.24 -45.97 -2.81
CA LEU A 205 18.94 -45.70 -3.43
C LEU A 205 17.89 -46.76 -3.07
N LEU A 206 18.27 -48.03 -2.97
CA LEU A 206 17.32 -49.10 -2.62
C LEU A 206 16.79 -48.95 -1.19
N SER A 207 17.58 -48.39 -0.27
CA SER A 207 17.11 -48.10 1.10
C SER A 207 15.91 -47.13 1.12
N LEU A 208 15.77 -46.27 0.09
CA LEU A 208 14.64 -45.36 -0.07
C LEU A 208 13.35 -46.06 -0.48
N HIS A 209 13.38 -47.32 -0.95
CA HIS A 209 12.23 -47.95 -1.59
C HIS A 209 10.98 -47.96 -0.71
N PHE A 210 11.11 -48.44 0.53
CA PHE A 210 9.99 -48.49 1.48
C PHE A 210 9.53 -47.08 1.87
N LEU A 211 10.47 -46.20 2.18
CA LEU A 211 10.17 -44.83 2.59
C LEU A 211 9.45 -44.04 1.49
N PHE A 212 9.96 -44.10 0.27
CA PHE A 212 9.41 -43.37 -0.87
C PHE A 212 8.00 -43.86 -1.21
N VAL A 213 7.79 -45.18 -1.23
CA VAL A 213 6.45 -45.75 -1.45
C VAL A 213 5.48 -45.29 -0.35
N ARG A 214 5.88 -45.28 0.92
CA ARG A 214 5.03 -44.84 2.04
C ARG A 214 4.73 -43.33 2.00
N ARG A 215 5.70 -42.49 1.67
CA ARG A 215 5.54 -41.02 1.63
C ARG A 215 4.85 -40.55 0.36
N ASN A 216 5.02 -41.26 -0.76
CA ASN A 216 4.44 -40.90 -2.05
C ASN A 216 3.02 -41.49 -2.27
N GLN A 217 2.14 -41.39 -1.28
CA GLN A 217 0.76 -41.91 -1.34
C GLN A 217 -0.23 -40.85 -1.86
N GLY A 218 -1.34 -41.27 -2.44
CA GLY A 218 -2.38 -40.36 -2.93
C GLY A 218 -3.25 -39.78 -1.81
N ALA A 219 -4.04 -38.76 -2.14
CA ALA A 219 -4.92 -38.09 -1.19
C ALA A 219 -5.97 -39.02 -0.56
N GLU A 220 -6.44 -40.05 -1.28
CA GLU A 220 -7.38 -41.04 -0.72
C GLU A 220 -6.75 -41.92 0.35
N GLN A 221 -5.50 -42.34 0.15
CA GLN A 221 -4.76 -43.09 1.15
C GLN A 221 -4.44 -42.21 2.37
N TRP A 222 -4.09 -40.94 2.16
CA TRP A 222 -3.90 -39.98 3.25
C TRP A 222 -5.18 -39.75 4.06
N ARG A 223 -6.34 -39.65 3.41
CA ARG A 223 -7.66 -39.59 4.08
C ARG A 223 -7.94 -40.86 4.88
N SER A 224 -7.69 -42.02 4.29
CA SER A 224 -7.92 -43.32 4.95
C SER A 224 -7.03 -43.50 6.19
N ALA A 225 -5.81 -42.95 6.15
CA ALA A 225 -4.87 -42.96 7.27
C ALA A 225 -5.08 -41.79 8.25
N GLN A 226 -6.02 -40.87 7.99
CA GLN A 226 -6.25 -39.64 8.76
C GLN A 226 -4.94 -38.86 9.04
N LEU A 227 -4.09 -38.77 8.01
CA LEU A 227 -2.76 -38.17 8.10
C LEU A 227 -2.81 -36.73 8.66
N LEU A 228 -1.91 -36.42 9.60
CA LEU A 228 -1.81 -35.13 10.34
C LEU A 228 -2.95 -34.81 11.32
N SER A 229 -4.02 -35.60 11.40
CA SER A 229 -5.14 -35.29 12.32
C SER A 229 -4.77 -35.56 13.78
N LEU A 230 -4.90 -34.53 14.62
CA LEU A 230 -4.73 -34.64 16.07
C LEU A 230 -5.98 -35.14 16.79
N ILE A 231 -7.15 -34.99 16.16
CA ILE A 231 -8.45 -35.33 16.75
C ILE A 231 -8.97 -36.70 16.32
N SER A 232 -8.29 -37.37 15.39
CA SER A 232 -8.59 -38.74 14.96
C SER A 232 -8.63 -39.73 16.13
N THR A 233 -7.68 -39.58 17.06
CA THR A 233 -7.57 -40.38 18.28
C THR A 233 -7.38 -39.45 19.50
N PRO A 234 -8.46 -38.90 20.08
CA PRO A 234 -8.36 -37.88 21.14
C PRO A 234 -7.54 -38.34 22.36
N ALA A 235 -7.63 -39.62 22.72
CA ALA A 235 -6.85 -40.18 23.83
C ALA A 235 -5.32 -40.14 23.61
N ALA A 236 -4.87 -40.05 22.35
CA ALA A 236 -3.45 -40.00 21.99
C ALA A 236 -2.93 -38.58 21.72
N MET A 237 -3.73 -37.53 22.00
CA MET A 237 -3.33 -36.14 21.80
C MET A 237 -2.08 -35.75 22.60
N ILE A 238 -1.95 -36.24 23.83
CA ILE A 238 -0.78 -35.97 24.69
C ILE A 238 0.42 -36.86 24.41
N ASN A 239 0.24 -37.95 23.66
CA ASN A 239 1.32 -38.88 23.36
C ASN A 239 2.30 -38.24 22.37
N PRO A 240 3.62 -38.40 22.55
CA PRO A 240 4.58 -37.92 21.57
C PRO A 240 4.32 -38.57 20.20
N ALA A 241 4.31 -37.76 19.15
CA ALA A 241 4.35 -38.26 17.78
C ALA A 241 5.76 -38.78 17.49
N GLY A 242 5.93 -40.10 17.58
CA GLY A 242 7.21 -40.78 17.36
C GLY A 242 7.19 -41.66 16.11
N SER A 243 8.36 -41.84 15.51
CA SER A 243 8.66 -42.81 14.46
C SER A 243 10.06 -43.35 14.70
N ASP A 244 10.30 -44.61 14.36
CA ASP A 244 11.64 -45.22 14.35
C ASP A 244 12.60 -44.50 13.38
N THR A 245 12.05 -43.70 12.46
CA THR A 245 12.79 -42.94 11.43
C THR A 245 12.35 -41.47 11.40
N MET A 246 12.42 -40.77 12.54
CA MET A 246 11.98 -39.36 12.69
C MET A 246 12.36 -38.44 11.53
N ALA A 247 13.64 -38.42 11.15
CA ALA A 247 14.16 -37.55 10.10
C ALA A 247 13.58 -37.87 8.70
N CYS A 248 13.14 -39.10 8.49
CA CYS A 248 12.51 -39.55 7.25
C CYS A 248 11.06 -39.10 7.12
N GLU A 249 10.38 -38.73 8.21
CA GLU A 249 8.97 -38.32 8.17
C GLU A 249 8.76 -36.93 7.56
N TYR A 250 9.75 -36.04 7.72
CA TYR A 250 9.73 -34.69 7.14
C TYR A 250 10.74 -34.49 6.01
N LEU A 251 11.52 -35.51 5.65
CA LEU A 251 12.39 -35.49 4.46
C LEU A 251 11.55 -35.17 3.21
N SER A 252 12.02 -34.26 2.38
CA SER A 252 11.33 -33.84 1.16
C SER A 252 11.18 -35.00 0.18
N VAL A 253 9.96 -35.20 -0.31
CA VAL A 253 9.68 -36.16 -1.39
C VAL A 253 10.31 -35.69 -2.70
N GLU A 254 10.41 -34.38 -2.94
CA GLU A 254 11.10 -33.80 -4.10
C GLU A 254 12.59 -34.14 -4.12
N VAL A 255 13.25 -34.03 -2.96
CA VAL A 255 14.67 -34.39 -2.81
C VAL A 255 14.88 -35.89 -3.04
N MET A 256 14.02 -36.73 -2.47
CA MET A 256 14.07 -38.18 -2.72
C MET A 256 13.87 -38.52 -4.19
N GLU A 257 12.92 -37.88 -4.86
CA GLU A 257 12.66 -38.05 -6.29
C GLU A 257 13.89 -37.67 -7.13
N ARG A 258 14.56 -36.56 -6.79
CA ARG A 258 15.83 -36.15 -7.42
C ARG A 258 16.94 -37.18 -7.22
N TRP A 259 17.13 -37.68 -6.00
CA TRP A 259 18.12 -38.73 -5.71
C TRP A 259 17.86 -39.97 -6.55
N ILE A 260 16.61 -40.43 -6.61
CA ILE A 260 16.23 -41.65 -7.34
C ILE A 260 16.43 -41.47 -8.85
N ILE A 261 15.95 -40.36 -9.43
CA ILE A 261 16.04 -40.12 -10.88
C ILE A 261 17.49 -39.95 -11.30
N ILE A 262 18.24 -39.05 -10.66
CA ILE A 262 19.64 -38.77 -11.03
C ILE A 262 20.54 -39.95 -10.67
N GLY A 263 20.35 -40.56 -9.51
CA GLY A 263 21.14 -41.70 -9.08
C GLY A 263 21.02 -42.90 -10.03
N PHE A 264 19.80 -43.27 -10.45
CA PHE A 264 19.61 -44.35 -11.42
C PHE A 264 19.98 -43.97 -12.86
N LEU A 265 19.99 -42.69 -13.21
CA LEU A 265 20.60 -42.23 -14.46
C LEU A 265 22.10 -42.53 -14.50
N LEU A 266 22.81 -42.32 -13.39
CA LEU A 266 24.25 -42.57 -13.26
C LEU A 266 24.57 -44.07 -13.18
N CYS A 267 23.86 -44.82 -12.34
CA CYS A 267 24.10 -46.25 -12.10
C CYS A 267 23.14 -47.15 -12.90
N HIS A 268 22.88 -46.81 -14.17
CA HIS A 268 21.84 -47.41 -15.01
C HIS A 268 21.93 -48.94 -15.19
N GLY A 269 23.11 -49.55 -15.02
CA GLY A 269 23.29 -51.00 -15.10
C GLY A 269 22.42 -51.80 -14.12
N CYS A 270 22.13 -51.24 -12.94
CA CYS A 270 21.32 -51.91 -11.91
C CYS A 270 19.84 -52.04 -12.29
N LEU A 271 19.33 -51.21 -13.22
CA LEU A 271 17.94 -51.26 -13.71
C LEU A 271 17.63 -52.53 -14.52
N ASN A 272 18.66 -53.18 -15.06
CA ASN A 272 18.52 -54.45 -15.79
C ASN A 272 18.76 -55.66 -14.89
N SER A 273 19.62 -55.54 -13.86
CA SER A 273 19.98 -56.64 -12.97
C SER A 273 19.09 -56.77 -11.73
N ASN A 274 18.48 -55.69 -11.25
CA ASN A 274 17.64 -55.69 -10.04
C ASN A 274 16.22 -55.15 -10.31
N SER A 275 15.22 -56.00 -10.11
CA SER A 275 13.80 -55.64 -10.31
C SER A 275 13.28 -54.58 -9.33
N GLN A 276 13.82 -54.50 -8.11
CA GLN A 276 13.42 -53.49 -7.13
C GLN A 276 13.91 -52.09 -7.54
N CYS A 277 15.13 -51.98 -8.08
CA CYS A 277 15.65 -50.72 -8.64
C CYS A 277 14.73 -50.22 -9.78
N GLN A 278 14.36 -51.13 -10.69
CA GLN A 278 13.47 -50.79 -11.80
C GLN A 278 12.11 -50.29 -11.30
N LYS A 279 11.50 -50.97 -10.30
CA LYS A 279 10.20 -50.56 -9.73
C LYS A 279 10.27 -49.18 -9.08
N LEU A 280 11.29 -48.93 -8.26
CA LEU A 280 11.48 -47.64 -7.59
C LEU A 280 11.63 -46.51 -8.60
N TRP A 281 12.47 -46.73 -9.61
CA TRP A 281 12.69 -45.76 -10.69
C TRP A 281 11.41 -45.48 -11.50
N LYS A 282 10.65 -46.52 -11.91
CA LYS A 282 9.36 -46.34 -12.60
C LYS A 282 8.37 -45.52 -11.79
N LEU A 283 8.31 -45.72 -10.47
CA LEU A 283 7.42 -44.96 -9.59
C LEU A 283 7.75 -43.46 -9.60
N CYS A 284 9.03 -43.09 -9.58
CA CYS A 284 9.43 -41.69 -9.73
C CYS A 284 9.13 -41.13 -11.13
N LEU A 285 9.39 -41.90 -12.19
CA LEU A 285 9.06 -41.49 -13.56
C LEU A 285 7.55 -41.24 -13.78
N GLN A 286 6.70 -41.87 -12.98
CA GLN A 286 5.25 -41.67 -13.05
C GLN A 286 4.77 -40.43 -12.27
N GLY A 287 5.59 -39.93 -11.33
CA GLY A 287 5.25 -38.81 -10.43
C GLY A 287 5.49 -37.41 -11.03
N SER A 288 6.68 -37.17 -11.61
CA SER A 288 7.04 -35.86 -12.16
C SER A 288 7.53 -35.90 -13.60
N LEU A 289 7.21 -34.85 -14.36
CA LEU A 289 7.74 -34.62 -15.71
C LEU A 289 9.07 -33.85 -15.68
N TYR A 290 9.23 -33.01 -14.66
CA TYR A 290 10.38 -32.15 -14.45
C TYR A 290 10.86 -32.24 -13.00
N ILE A 291 12.18 -32.31 -12.83
CA ILE A 291 12.84 -32.14 -11.53
C ILE A 291 13.72 -30.89 -11.54
N THR A 292 13.92 -30.28 -10.38
CA THR A 292 14.75 -29.09 -10.25
C THR A 292 16.22 -29.49 -10.16
N LEU A 293 17.09 -28.85 -10.97
CA LEU A 293 18.54 -28.93 -10.78
C LEU A 293 18.98 -27.85 -9.79
N ILE A 294 18.60 -26.61 -10.07
CA ILE A 294 18.79 -25.45 -9.21
C ILE A 294 17.80 -24.36 -9.62
N ARG A 295 17.10 -23.74 -8.66
CA ARG A 295 16.18 -22.62 -8.91
C ARG A 295 15.19 -22.96 -10.05
N GLU A 296 15.12 -22.15 -11.11
CA GLU A 296 14.26 -22.39 -12.28
C GLU A 296 14.87 -23.33 -13.35
N ASP A 297 16.14 -23.72 -13.20
CA ASP A 297 16.78 -24.66 -14.13
C ASP A 297 16.31 -26.09 -13.83
N VAL A 298 15.48 -26.62 -14.72
CA VAL A 298 14.89 -27.96 -14.59
C VAL A 298 15.54 -29.00 -15.50
N LEU A 299 15.34 -30.27 -15.16
CA LEU A 299 15.65 -31.44 -16.00
C LEU A 299 14.35 -32.07 -16.51
N GLN A 300 14.20 -32.18 -17.84
CA GLN A 300 13.06 -32.89 -18.43
C GLN A 300 13.31 -34.40 -18.37
N VAL A 301 12.77 -35.03 -17.33
CA VAL A 301 13.13 -36.39 -16.88
C VAL A 301 13.06 -37.40 -18.02
N HIS A 302 11.89 -37.58 -18.64
CA HIS A 302 11.69 -38.64 -19.63
C HIS A 302 12.51 -38.41 -20.90
N LYS A 303 12.61 -37.17 -21.38
CA LYS A 303 13.35 -36.86 -22.61
C LYS A 303 14.83 -37.15 -22.44
N VAL A 304 15.43 -36.61 -21.39
CA VAL A 304 16.86 -36.77 -21.12
C VAL A 304 17.20 -38.26 -20.92
N THR A 305 16.33 -38.99 -20.21
CA THR A 305 16.57 -40.40 -19.95
C THR A 305 16.38 -41.25 -21.21
N GLU A 306 15.38 -40.95 -22.04
CA GLU A 306 15.14 -41.61 -23.33
C GLU A 306 16.32 -41.41 -24.29
N ASP A 307 16.82 -40.18 -24.41
CA ASP A 307 17.94 -39.83 -25.30
C ASP A 307 19.21 -40.59 -24.91
N LEU A 308 19.53 -40.64 -23.61
CA LEU A 308 20.67 -41.38 -23.08
C LEU A 308 20.52 -42.88 -23.32
N PHE A 309 19.39 -43.48 -22.93
CA PHE A 309 19.21 -44.93 -22.95
C PHE A 309 19.06 -45.46 -24.38
N SER A 310 18.54 -44.66 -25.31
CA SER A 310 18.47 -45.01 -26.73
C SER A 310 19.86 -45.11 -27.38
N SER A 311 20.85 -44.39 -26.85
CA SER A 311 22.24 -44.46 -27.32
C SER A 311 23.00 -45.69 -26.79
N LEU A 312 22.48 -46.38 -25.77
CA LEU A 312 23.11 -47.51 -25.10
C LEU A 312 22.56 -48.86 -25.61
N LYS A 313 23.45 -49.80 -25.90
CA LYS A 313 23.05 -51.16 -26.31
C LYS A 313 22.43 -51.93 -25.13
N GLY A 314 21.32 -52.63 -25.36
CA GLY A 314 20.65 -53.47 -24.36
C GLY A 314 19.53 -52.80 -23.55
N TYR A 315 19.24 -51.51 -23.79
CA TYR A 315 18.26 -50.73 -23.02
C TYR A 315 16.89 -50.56 -23.69
N GLY A 316 16.60 -51.25 -24.81
CA GLY A 316 15.35 -51.09 -25.55
C GLY A 316 14.07 -51.32 -24.71
N LYS A 317 14.08 -52.28 -23.77
CA LYS A 317 12.97 -52.49 -22.82
C LYS A 317 12.80 -51.32 -21.85
N ARG A 318 13.89 -50.69 -21.42
CA ARG A 318 13.88 -49.53 -20.53
C ARG A 318 13.38 -48.28 -21.24
N VAL A 319 13.69 -48.12 -22.52
CA VAL A 319 13.10 -47.07 -23.36
C VAL A 319 11.58 -47.21 -23.44
N ALA A 320 11.06 -48.44 -23.55
CA ALA A 320 9.62 -48.68 -23.49
C ALA A 320 9.02 -48.32 -22.11
N ASP A 321 9.67 -48.69 -21.01
CA ASP A 321 9.26 -48.29 -19.65
C ASP A 321 9.18 -46.76 -19.48
N ILE A 322 10.14 -46.02 -20.05
CA ILE A 322 10.17 -44.54 -20.00
C ILE A 322 8.97 -43.96 -20.74
N LYS A 323 8.66 -44.46 -21.94
CA LYS A 323 7.52 -43.99 -22.75
C LYS A 323 6.19 -44.25 -22.05
N GLU A 324 6.00 -45.46 -21.52
CA GLU A 324 4.83 -45.82 -20.73
C GLU A 324 4.69 -44.91 -19.49
N SER A 325 5.78 -44.71 -18.75
CA SER A 325 5.78 -43.87 -17.54
C SER A 325 5.51 -42.40 -17.86
N LYS A 326 6.01 -41.92 -19.02
CA LYS A 326 5.75 -40.56 -19.52
C LYS A 326 4.27 -40.36 -19.84
N GLU A 327 3.65 -41.30 -20.57
CA GLU A 327 2.23 -41.24 -20.89
C GLU A 327 1.38 -41.28 -19.62
N HIS A 328 1.75 -42.11 -18.65
CA HIS A 328 1.09 -42.16 -17.35
C HIS A 328 1.23 -40.84 -16.57
N ALA A 329 2.43 -40.27 -16.50
CA ALA A 329 2.68 -39.01 -15.81
C ALA A 329 1.89 -37.85 -16.44
N ILE A 330 1.86 -37.74 -17.76
CA ILE A 330 1.08 -36.71 -18.47
C ILE A 330 -0.42 -36.85 -18.19
N ALA A 331 -0.92 -38.08 -18.06
CA ALA A 331 -2.35 -38.33 -17.84
C ALA A 331 -2.80 -38.18 -16.38
N ASN A 332 -1.95 -38.48 -15.39
CA ASN A 332 -2.39 -38.65 -14.00
C ASN A 332 -1.69 -37.74 -12.98
N SER A 333 -0.47 -37.24 -13.24
CA SER A 333 0.29 -36.51 -12.21
C SER A 333 -0.36 -35.19 -11.81
N GLY A 334 -0.92 -34.45 -12.78
CA GLY A 334 -1.65 -33.20 -12.55
C GLY A 334 -2.77 -33.38 -11.51
N GLN A 335 -3.69 -34.30 -11.79
CA GLN A 335 -4.80 -34.61 -10.89
C GLN A 335 -4.32 -35.13 -9.52
N PHE A 336 -3.31 -36.00 -9.50
CA PHE A 336 -2.75 -36.57 -8.27
C PHE A 336 -2.27 -35.49 -7.29
N HIS A 337 -1.47 -34.53 -7.78
CA HIS A 337 -0.96 -33.43 -6.96
C HIS A 337 -2.07 -32.40 -6.62
N SER A 338 -3.01 -32.16 -7.53
CA SER A 338 -4.17 -31.30 -7.25
C SER A 338 -5.00 -31.81 -6.05
N GLN A 339 -5.27 -33.12 -6.00
CA GLN A 339 -5.99 -33.75 -4.89
C GLN A 339 -5.21 -33.71 -3.57
N ARG A 340 -3.88 -33.81 -3.61
CA ARG A 340 -3.02 -33.66 -2.42
C ARG A 340 -3.09 -32.26 -1.83
N ARG A 341 -2.99 -31.22 -2.68
CA ARG A 341 -3.15 -29.82 -2.23
C ARG A 341 -4.51 -29.58 -1.57
N GLN A 342 -5.58 -30.15 -2.13
CA GLN A 342 -6.91 -30.09 -1.53
C GLN A 342 -6.97 -30.78 -0.15
N PHE A 343 -6.36 -31.95 0.00
CA PHE A 343 -6.28 -32.63 1.29
C PHE A 343 -5.50 -31.81 2.32
N LEU A 344 -4.33 -31.29 1.94
CA LEU A 344 -3.46 -30.53 2.83
C LEU A 344 -4.12 -29.25 3.33
N ARG A 345 -4.88 -28.52 2.48
CA ARG A 345 -5.66 -27.35 2.93
C ARG A 345 -6.58 -27.69 4.11
N VAL A 346 -7.26 -28.83 4.06
CA VAL A 346 -8.18 -29.24 5.14
C VAL A 346 -7.42 -29.74 6.35
N ALA A 347 -6.47 -30.67 6.15
CA ALA A 347 -5.74 -31.31 7.24
C ALA A 347 -4.84 -30.33 8.01
N VAL A 348 -4.15 -29.43 7.31
CA VAL A 348 -3.26 -28.45 7.95
C VAL A 348 -4.05 -27.32 8.60
N LYS A 349 -5.22 -26.95 8.06
CA LYS A 349 -6.11 -26.00 8.73
C LYS A 349 -6.65 -26.55 10.05
N GLU A 350 -7.05 -27.82 10.09
CA GLU A 350 -7.42 -28.50 11.34
C GLU A 350 -6.24 -28.52 12.32
N LEU A 351 -5.05 -28.90 11.85
CA LEU A 351 -3.83 -28.94 12.65
C LEU A 351 -3.47 -27.56 13.23
N GLU A 352 -3.44 -26.53 12.40
CA GLU A 352 -3.19 -25.14 12.79
C GLU A 352 -4.18 -24.71 13.86
N SER A 353 -5.48 -24.87 13.62
CA SER A 353 -6.50 -24.40 14.56
C SER A 353 -6.42 -25.09 15.92
N VAL A 354 -6.10 -26.39 15.96
CA VAL A 354 -5.90 -27.14 17.21
C VAL A 354 -4.61 -26.70 17.93
N LEU A 355 -3.52 -26.45 17.20
CA LEU A 355 -2.27 -25.97 17.80
C LEU A 355 -2.36 -24.52 18.28
N THR A 356 -3.18 -23.69 17.62
CA THR A 356 -3.49 -22.32 18.05
C THR A 356 -4.30 -22.32 19.34
N ASP A 357 -5.29 -23.21 19.46
CA ASP A 357 -6.14 -23.37 20.65
C ASP A 357 -5.34 -23.94 21.84
N GLU A 358 -4.50 -24.96 21.59
CA GLU A 358 -3.68 -25.63 22.60
C GLU A 358 -2.18 -25.64 22.23
N PRO A 359 -1.45 -24.52 22.43
CA PRO A 359 -0.04 -24.40 22.05
C PRO A 359 0.89 -25.39 22.77
N GLY A 360 0.47 -25.94 23.91
CA GLY A 360 1.20 -26.99 24.64
C GLY A 360 1.44 -28.25 23.81
N LEU A 361 0.57 -28.53 22.84
CA LEU A 361 0.68 -29.68 21.94
C LEU A 361 1.89 -29.57 20.99
N LEU A 362 2.45 -28.38 20.77
CA LEU A 362 3.68 -28.21 19.98
C LEU A 362 4.88 -28.95 20.59
N GLY A 363 4.87 -29.27 21.89
CA GLY A 363 5.86 -30.17 22.49
C GLY A 363 5.77 -31.59 21.91
N PRO A 364 4.74 -32.38 22.28
CA PRO A 364 4.61 -33.77 21.83
C PRO A 364 4.33 -33.92 20.32
N LYS A 365 3.79 -32.90 19.64
CA LYS A 365 3.38 -32.96 18.23
C LYS A 365 4.21 -32.09 17.29
N ALA A 366 5.40 -31.63 17.72
CA ALA A 366 6.34 -30.88 16.87
C ALA A 366 6.55 -31.54 15.50
N LEU A 367 6.67 -32.87 15.47
CA LEU A 367 6.85 -33.64 14.24
C LEU A 367 5.75 -33.37 13.21
N PHE A 368 4.48 -33.29 13.62
CA PHE A 368 3.36 -33.07 12.69
C PHE A 368 3.42 -31.68 12.07
N ALA A 369 3.88 -30.67 12.80
CA ALA A 369 4.11 -29.33 12.24
C ALA A 369 5.16 -29.38 11.11
N PHE A 370 6.31 -30.01 11.34
CA PHE A 370 7.36 -30.12 10.32
C PHE A 370 6.98 -31.02 9.14
N MET A 371 6.19 -32.07 9.38
CA MET A 371 5.62 -32.90 8.31
C MET A 371 4.65 -32.08 7.45
N ALA A 372 3.72 -31.34 8.07
CA ALA A 372 2.77 -30.47 7.37
C ALA A 372 3.49 -29.43 6.51
N LEU A 373 4.49 -28.74 7.08
CA LEU A 373 5.35 -27.79 6.38
C LEU A 373 6.04 -28.42 5.16
N SER A 374 6.68 -29.57 5.35
CA SER A 374 7.38 -30.30 4.29
C SER A 374 6.45 -30.71 3.15
N PHE A 375 5.27 -31.25 3.48
CA PHE A 375 4.27 -31.63 2.49
C PHE A 375 3.72 -30.43 1.70
N ILE A 376 3.45 -29.31 2.37
CA ILE A 376 3.03 -28.09 1.68
C ILE A 376 4.13 -27.62 0.72
N ARG A 377 5.37 -27.50 1.21
CA ARG A 377 6.50 -27.04 0.39
C ARG A 377 6.68 -27.92 -0.84
N ASP A 378 6.65 -29.23 -0.69
CA ASP A 378 6.82 -30.18 -1.78
C ASP A 378 5.72 -30.03 -2.85
N GLU A 379 4.45 -29.88 -2.46
CA GLU A 379 3.34 -29.71 -3.40
C GLU A 379 3.33 -28.32 -4.07
N VAL A 380 3.73 -27.25 -3.34
CA VAL A 380 3.87 -25.89 -3.89
C VAL A 380 5.00 -25.84 -4.91
N THR A 381 6.19 -26.34 -4.55
CA THR A 381 7.35 -26.38 -5.46
C THR A 381 7.10 -27.28 -6.68
N TRP A 382 6.32 -28.36 -6.52
CA TRP A 382 5.84 -29.18 -7.64
C TRP A 382 4.95 -28.39 -8.59
N LEU A 383 3.97 -27.65 -8.06
CA LEU A 383 3.08 -26.84 -8.87
C LEU A 383 3.86 -25.79 -9.65
N VAL A 384 4.69 -24.99 -8.98
CA VAL A 384 5.45 -23.88 -9.59
C VAL A 384 6.26 -24.35 -10.80
N ARG A 385 7.06 -25.42 -10.64
CA ARG A 385 7.90 -25.91 -11.75
C ARG A 385 7.08 -26.50 -12.90
N HIS A 386 5.95 -27.14 -12.63
CA HIS A 386 5.12 -27.73 -13.68
C HIS A 386 4.26 -26.70 -14.40
N THR A 387 3.73 -25.69 -13.71
CA THR A 387 2.98 -24.59 -14.32
C THR A 387 3.81 -23.85 -15.37
N GLU A 388 5.11 -23.66 -15.15
CA GLU A 388 5.97 -22.96 -16.12
C GLU A 388 6.40 -23.82 -17.30
N ASN A 389 6.62 -25.11 -17.08
CA ASN A 389 7.22 -25.98 -18.08
C ASN A 389 6.18 -26.80 -18.88
N VAL A 390 4.99 -27.05 -18.33
CA VAL A 390 3.90 -27.78 -18.98
C VAL A 390 2.99 -26.80 -19.71
N THR A 391 3.41 -26.38 -20.91
CA THR A 391 2.67 -25.39 -21.73
C THR A 391 1.62 -25.99 -22.66
N LYS A 392 1.67 -27.31 -22.90
CA LYS A 392 0.76 -28.04 -23.80
C LYS A 392 0.22 -29.28 -23.09
N THR A 393 -0.99 -29.16 -22.55
CA THR A 393 -1.72 -30.26 -21.92
C THR A 393 -3.21 -30.19 -22.28
N LYS A 394 -3.90 -31.32 -22.17
CA LYS A 394 -5.37 -31.38 -22.31
C LYS A 394 -6.11 -30.91 -21.06
N THR A 395 -5.43 -30.88 -19.91
CA THR A 395 -5.97 -30.51 -18.60
C THR A 395 -5.16 -29.37 -17.95
N PRO A 396 -5.15 -28.16 -18.53
CA PRO A 396 -4.41 -27.02 -17.96
C PRO A 396 -4.85 -26.65 -16.54
N GLU A 397 -6.11 -26.92 -16.19
CA GLU A 397 -6.69 -26.71 -14.86
C GLU A 397 -5.98 -27.49 -13.74
N ASP A 398 -5.40 -28.66 -14.01
CA ASP A 398 -4.69 -29.46 -13.00
C ASP A 398 -3.38 -28.79 -12.53
N TYR A 399 -2.81 -27.92 -13.37
CA TYR A 399 -1.57 -27.18 -13.15
C TYR A 399 -1.82 -25.73 -12.72
N ALA A 400 -3.05 -25.40 -12.34
CA ALA A 400 -3.43 -24.15 -11.71
C ALA A 400 -4.16 -24.45 -10.39
N ASP A 401 -4.06 -23.54 -9.43
CA ASP A 401 -4.75 -23.68 -8.15
C ASP A 401 -5.24 -22.31 -7.68
N SER A 402 -6.54 -22.07 -7.78
CA SER A 402 -7.16 -20.80 -7.35
C SER A 402 -7.15 -20.63 -5.83
N SER A 403 -6.94 -21.71 -5.08
CA SER A 403 -6.90 -21.72 -3.62
C SER A 403 -5.47 -21.91 -3.09
N ILE A 404 -4.45 -21.57 -3.89
CA ILE A 404 -3.05 -21.67 -3.48
C ILE A 404 -2.73 -20.74 -2.30
N ALA A 405 -3.35 -19.56 -2.26
CA ALA A 405 -3.16 -18.58 -1.19
C ALA A 405 -3.46 -19.15 0.19
N GLU A 406 -4.53 -19.94 0.34
CA GLU A 406 -4.87 -20.61 1.61
C GLU A 406 -3.74 -21.55 2.07
N LEU A 407 -3.15 -22.30 1.14
CA LEU A 407 -2.07 -23.24 1.47
C LEU A 407 -0.77 -22.52 1.86
N LEU A 408 -0.46 -21.42 1.17
CA LEU A 408 0.67 -20.54 1.49
C LEU A 408 0.48 -19.88 2.87
N PHE A 409 -0.74 -19.43 3.17
CA PHE A 409 -1.09 -18.84 4.44
C PHE A 409 -0.97 -19.84 5.59
N LEU A 410 -1.50 -21.07 5.43
CA LEU A 410 -1.38 -22.12 6.44
C LEU A 410 0.09 -22.50 6.74
N LEU A 411 0.95 -22.47 5.73
CA LEU A 411 2.39 -22.67 5.91
C LEU A 411 2.99 -21.57 6.80
N GLU A 412 2.65 -20.29 6.56
CA GLU A 412 3.11 -19.19 7.41
C GLU A 412 2.52 -19.23 8.83
N GLU A 413 1.27 -19.65 9.01
CA GLU A 413 0.65 -19.78 10.34
C GLU A 413 1.34 -20.84 11.19
N ILE A 414 1.62 -22.03 10.62
CA ILE A 414 2.36 -23.07 11.35
C ILE A 414 3.77 -22.56 11.71
N ARG A 415 4.45 -21.85 10.80
CA ARG A 415 5.76 -21.23 11.09
C ARG A 415 5.64 -20.22 12.22
N ALA A 416 4.64 -19.33 12.19
CA ALA A 416 4.41 -18.32 13.21
C ALA A 416 4.11 -18.95 14.58
N LEU A 417 3.31 -20.02 14.64
CA LEU A 417 3.04 -20.78 15.86
C LEU A 417 4.30 -21.39 16.47
N VAL A 418 5.12 -22.05 15.65
CA VAL A 418 6.40 -22.63 16.10
C VAL A 418 7.33 -21.55 16.66
N ARG A 419 7.45 -20.39 15.99
CA ARG A 419 8.27 -19.27 16.48
C ARG A 419 7.73 -18.67 17.77
N ARG A 420 6.42 -18.41 17.83
CA ARG A 420 5.74 -17.81 18.99
C ARG A 420 5.88 -18.67 20.24
N HIS A 421 5.82 -19.99 20.07
CA HIS A 421 5.84 -20.95 21.17
C HIS A 421 7.13 -21.78 21.26
N ILE A 422 8.24 -21.26 20.72
CA ILE A 422 9.54 -21.96 20.72
C ILE A 422 9.98 -22.43 22.12
N LYS A 423 9.69 -21.64 23.16
CA LYS A 423 10.01 -22.00 24.55
C LYS A 423 9.28 -23.27 25.03
N VAL A 424 8.04 -23.49 24.59
CA VAL A 424 7.25 -24.69 24.92
C VAL A 424 7.90 -25.91 24.29
N ILE A 425 8.29 -25.80 23.01
CA ILE A 425 8.99 -26.85 22.27
C ILE A 425 10.31 -27.18 22.96
N GLN A 426 11.09 -26.15 23.32
CA GLN A 426 12.39 -26.31 23.99
C GLN A 426 12.25 -26.98 25.36
N GLN A 427 11.30 -26.52 26.19
CA GLN A 427 11.10 -27.06 27.53
C GLN A 427 10.68 -28.54 27.50
N TYR A 428 9.80 -28.93 26.57
CA TYR A 428 9.36 -30.30 26.39
C TYR A 428 10.52 -31.21 25.98
N HIS A 429 11.26 -30.84 24.93
CA HIS A 429 12.33 -31.66 24.38
C HIS A 429 13.57 -31.73 25.28
N LEU A 430 13.83 -30.69 26.09
CA LEU A 430 14.90 -30.74 27.09
C LEU A 430 14.61 -31.83 28.12
N GLN A 431 13.38 -31.88 28.63
CA GLN A 431 12.98 -32.91 29.60
C GLN A 431 13.05 -34.30 28.99
N TYR A 432 12.66 -34.44 27.72
CA TYR A 432 12.74 -35.70 26.99
C TYR A 432 14.19 -36.19 26.88
N LEU A 433 15.10 -35.32 26.44
CA LEU A 433 16.53 -35.61 26.30
C LEU A 433 17.17 -36.00 27.63
N ALA A 434 16.92 -35.21 28.67
CA ALA A 434 17.56 -35.37 29.97
C ALA A 434 17.04 -36.59 30.76
N ARG A 435 15.74 -36.88 30.69
CA ARG A 435 15.07 -37.85 31.58
C ARG A 435 14.71 -39.16 30.92
N PHE A 436 14.64 -39.21 29.59
CA PHE A 436 14.27 -40.43 28.86
C PHE A 436 15.40 -40.84 27.91
N ASP A 437 15.76 -39.98 26.94
CA ASP A 437 16.68 -40.38 25.88
C ASP A 437 18.08 -40.73 26.43
N ALA A 438 18.58 -39.97 27.40
CA ALA A 438 19.86 -40.27 28.06
C ALA A 438 19.89 -41.65 28.73
N LEU A 439 18.77 -42.05 29.36
CA LEU A 439 18.66 -43.34 30.06
C LEU A 439 18.59 -44.50 29.06
N VAL A 440 17.74 -44.37 28.04
CA VAL A 440 17.58 -45.39 26.99
C VAL A 440 18.90 -45.55 26.21
N LEU A 441 19.56 -44.45 25.86
CA LEU A 441 20.85 -44.48 25.18
C LEU A 441 21.92 -45.15 26.04
N SER A 442 21.98 -44.83 27.34
CA SER A 442 22.91 -45.47 28.26
C SER A 442 22.70 -46.99 28.38
N ASP A 443 21.45 -47.46 28.44
CA ASP A 443 21.13 -48.89 28.49
C ASP A 443 21.56 -49.60 27.20
N ILE A 444 21.25 -49.02 26.03
CA ILE A 444 21.67 -49.58 24.73
C ILE A 444 23.20 -49.66 24.64
N ILE A 445 23.93 -48.60 25.03
CA ILE A 445 25.40 -48.58 25.00
C ILE A 445 26.00 -49.66 25.91
N GLN A 446 25.46 -49.83 27.13
CA GLN A 446 25.95 -50.85 28.08
C GLN A 446 25.75 -52.29 27.58
N ASN A 447 24.75 -52.51 26.72
CA ASN A 447 24.43 -53.81 26.15
C ASN A 447 25.24 -54.13 24.87
N LEU A 448 26.12 -53.23 24.40
CA LEU A 448 26.98 -53.49 23.24
C LEU A 448 28.10 -54.48 23.59
N SER A 449 28.21 -55.58 22.84
CA SER A 449 29.19 -56.64 23.10
C SER A 449 30.63 -56.25 22.76
N VAL A 450 30.83 -55.34 21.80
CA VAL A 450 32.14 -54.84 21.34
C VAL A 450 32.00 -53.36 21.00
N CYS A 451 32.77 -52.50 21.66
CA CYS A 451 32.85 -51.07 21.36
C CYS A 451 34.31 -50.62 21.47
N PRO A 452 34.93 -50.12 20.38
CA PRO A 452 36.29 -49.58 20.43
C PRO A 452 36.36 -48.25 21.19
N GLU A 453 37.58 -47.83 21.54
CA GLU A 453 37.83 -46.68 22.41
C GLU A 453 37.27 -45.36 21.85
N GLU A 454 37.50 -45.07 20.56
CA GLU A 454 37.04 -43.82 19.92
C GLU A 454 35.50 -43.72 19.87
N GLU A 455 34.81 -44.78 19.46
CA GLU A 455 33.34 -44.85 19.46
C GLU A 455 32.78 -44.76 20.88
N SER A 456 33.41 -45.40 21.86
CA SER A 456 33.02 -45.35 23.27
C SER A 456 33.15 -43.95 23.87
N ILE A 457 34.20 -43.20 23.52
CA ILE A 457 34.39 -41.81 23.92
C ILE A 457 33.24 -40.94 23.37
N ILE A 458 32.90 -41.10 22.09
CA ILE A 458 31.79 -40.35 21.46
C ILE A 458 30.45 -40.68 22.14
N MET A 459 30.16 -41.98 22.31
CA MET A 459 28.91 -42.45 22.92
C MET A 459 28.75 -42.00 24.38
N SER A 460 29.82 -42.07 25.18
CA SER A 460 29.82 -41.58 26.56
C SER A 460 29.68 -40.06 26.65
N SER A 461 30.27 -39.32 25.70
CA SER A 461 30.08 -37.88 25.56
C SER A 461 28.61 -37.52 25.30
N PHE A 462 27.89 -38.29 24.48
CA PHE A 462 26.44 -38.10 24.28
C PHE A 462 25.68 -38.22 25.60
N VAL A 463 25.85 -39.33 26.32
CA VAL A 463 25.14 -39.55 27.60
C VAL A 463 25.48 -38.46 28.62
N SER A 464 26.75 -38.07 28.72
CA SER A 464 27.19 -36.99 29.61
C SER A 464 26.54 -35.65 29.26
N THR A 465 26.52 -35.30 27.97
CA THR A 465 25.92 -34.06 27.48
C THR A 465 24.43 -34.02 27.77
N LEU A 466 23.70 -35.10 27.43
CA LEU A 466 22.26 -35.17 27.63
C LEU A 466 21.87 -35.19 29.12
N SER A 467 22.62 -35.90 29.96
CA SER A 467 22.35 -35.99 31.40
C SER A 467 22.64 -34.69 32.15
N SER A 468 23.47 -33.82 31.59
CA SER A 468 23.80 -32.50 32.17
C SER A 468 22.69 -31.47 32.01
N LEU A 469 21.69 -31.74 31.15
CA LEU A 469 20.62 -30.80 30.83
C LEU A 469 19.64 -30.62 32.01
N ASN A 470 19.27 -29.38 32.27
CA ASN A 470 18.37 -29.00 33.36
C ASN A 470 17.27 -28.05 32.86
N PRO A 471 15.98 -28.28 33.19
CA PRO A 471 14.88 -27.39 32.81
C PRO A 471 15.12 -25.91 33.12
N LYS A 472 15.86 -25.58 34.19
CA LYS A 472 16.20 -24.19 34.54
C LYS A 472 16.94 -23.42 33.45
N GLN A 473 17.64 -24.12 32.54
CA GLN A 473 18.41 -23.49 31.47
C GLN A 473 17.51 -22.81 30.44
N VAL A 474 16.32 -23.37 30.17
CA VAL A 474 15.32 -22.77 29.26
C VAL A 474 14.70 -21.54 29.92
N ASP A 475 14.39 -21.62 31.22
CA ASP A 475 13.84 -20.48 31.97
C ASP A 475 14.82 -19.29 32.00
N ASN A 476 16.12 -19.58 32.09
CA ASN A 476 17.19 -18.59 32.05
C ASN A 476 17.51 -18.06 30.64
N GLY A 477 16.93 -18.64 29.59
CA GLY A 477 17.21 -18.27 28.20
C GLY A 477 18.65 -18.59 27.74
N GLU A 478 19.24 -19.65 28.28
CA GLU A 478 20.57 -20.12 27.85
C GLU A 478 20.54 -20.55 26.38
N LYS A 479 21.62 -20.23 25.65
CA LYS A 479 21.78 -20.68 24.26
C LYS A 479 22.32 -22.11 24.27
N PHE A 480 21.56 -23.03 23.69
CA PHE A 480 21.98 -24.40 23.49
C PHE A 480 22.82 -24.53 22.21
N GLU A 481 23.81 -25.41 22.21
CA GLU A 481 24.60 -25.74 21.02
C GLU A 481 24.84 -27.26 20.97
N PHE A 482 24.20 -27.92 20.02
CA PHE A 482 24.30 -29.37 19.77
C PHE A 482 24.88 -29.69 18.39
N SER A 483 25.48 -28.70 17.72
CA SER A 483 26.19 -28.86 16.44
C SER A 483 27.28 -29.94 16.55
N GLY A 484 28.08 -29.91 17.61
CA GLY A 484 29.10 -30.91 17.92
C GLY A 484 28.52 -32.31 18.07
N LEU A 485 27.47 -32.48 18.90
CA LEU A 485 26.80 -33.77 19.11
C LEU A 485 26.27 -34.37 17.81
N ARG A 486 25.63 -33.56 16.96
CA ARG A 486 25.11 -34.00 15.66
C ARG A 486 26.22 -34.40 14.70
N LEU A 487 27.32 -33.63 14.65
CA LEU A 487 28.47 -33.98 13.82
C LEU A 487 29.18 -35.24 14.32
N ASP A 488 29.26 -35.44 15.63
CA ASP A 488 29.82 -36.65 16.22
C ASP A 488 28.95 -37.88 15.96
N TRP A 489 27.61 -37.74 15.94
CA TRP A 489 26.73 -38.80 15.49
C TRP A 489 26.97 -39.12 14.01
N PHE A 490 27.16 -38.11 13.18
CA PHE A 490 27.50 -38.30 11.78
C PHE A 490 28.87 -38.99 11.60
N ARG A 491 29.90 -38.63 12.39
CA ARG A 491 31.18 -39.34 12.43
C ARG A 491 31.00 -40.81 12.81
N LEU A 492 30.21 -41.08 13.85
CA LEU A 492 29.94 -42.43 14.33
C LEU A 492 29.20 -43.27 13.29
N GLN A 493 28.23 -42.69 12.56
CA GLN A 493 27.61 -43.33 11.41
C GLN A 493 28.66 -43.72 10.37
N ALA A 494 29.60 -42.83 10.02
CA ALA A 494 30.64 -43.14 9.04
C ALA A 494 31.60 -44.25 9.53
N TYR A 495 32.03 -44.21 10.79
CA TYR A 495 32.95 -45.20 11.38
C TYR A 495 32.34 -46.61 11.43
N THR A 496 31.05 -46.70 11.77
CA THR A 496 30.34 -47.98 11.93
C THR A 496 29.74 -48.52 10.63
N SER A 497 29.86 -47.78 9.53
CA SER A 497 29.31 -48.17 8.22
C SER A 497 30.36 -48.70 7.24
N VAL A 498 31.66 -48.68 7.57
CA VAL A 498 32.70 -49.28 6.71
C VAL A 498 32.71 -50.81 6.85
N ALA A 499 33.05 -51.54 5.78
CA ALA A 499 32.89 -53.00 5.76
C ALA A 499 33.74 -53.79 6.77
N LYS A 500 34.83 -53.21 7.26
CA LYS A 500 35.71 -53.83 8.28
C LYS A 500 35.65 -53.11 9.63
N ALA A 501 34.54 -52.41 9.90
CA ALA A 501 34.34 -51.75 11.18
C ALA A 501 34.27 -52.79 12.31
N PRO A 502 34.86 -52.52 13.49
CA PRO A 502 34.72 -53.39 14.66
C PRO A 502 33.31 -53.37 15.27
N LEU A 503 32.56 -52.30 15.05
CA LEU A 503 31.16 -52.15 15.43
C LEU A 503 30.36 -51.81 14.17
N HIS A 504 29.32 -52.58 13.89
CA HIS A 504 28.43 -52.36 12.74
C HIS A 504 27.07 -51.82 13.17
N LEU A 505 26.63 -50.72 12.54
CA LEU A 505 25.34 -50.12 12.87
C LEU A 505 24.14 -50.97 12.43
N HIS A 506 24.27 -51.71 11.32
CA HIS A 506 23.19 -52.57 10.82
C HIS A 506 22.92 -53.79 11.70
N GLU A 507 23.89 -54.19 12.53
CA GLU A 507 23.72 -55.24 13.55
C GLU A 507 23.09 -54.68 14.84
N ASN A 508 23.09 -53.35 15.01
CA ASN A 508 22.61 -52.64 16.20
C ASN A 508 21.60 -51.53 15.81
N PRO A 509 20.45 -51.88 15.20
CA PRO A 509 19.52 -50.88 14.66
C PRO A 509 18.86 -50.01 15.73
N ASP A 510 18.72 -50.49 16.95
CA ASP A 510 18.09 -49.73 18.05
C ASP A 510 18.94 -48.51 18.46
N LEU A 511 20.27 -48.62 18.37
CA LEU A 511 21.16 -47.48 18.56
C LEU A 511 20.90 -46.40 17.51
N ALA A 512 20.74 -46.79 16.24
CA ALA A 512 20.45 -45.85 15.16
C ALA A 512 19.10 -45.15 15.35
N LYS A 513 18.06 -45.91 15.71
CA LYS A 513 16.71 -45.37 15.96
C LYS A 513 16.72 -44.32 17.07
N VAL A 514 17.32 -44.66 18.22
CA VAL A 514 17.38 -43.76 19.38
C VAL A 514 18.25 -42.54 19.08
N MET A 515 19.40 -42.70 18.43
CA MET A 515 20.24 -41.56 18.06
C MET A 515 19.58 -40.64 17.03
N ASN A 516 18.86 -41.18 16.04
CA ASN A 516 18.11 -40.36 15.08
C ASN A 516 16.96 -39.59 15.76
N LEU A 517 16.33 -40.18 16.78
CA LEU A 517 15.34 -39.50 17.63
C LEU A 517 16.00 -38.38 18.46
N ILE A 518 17.14 -38.66 19.09
CA ILE A 518 17.93 -37.67 19.86
C ILE A 518 18.35 -36.50 18.99
N VAL A 519 18.79 -36.76 17.74
CA VAL A 519 19.13 -35.70 16.79
C VAL A 519 17.93 -34.80 16.53
N PHE A 520 16.75 -35.37 16.28
CA PHE A 520 15.53 -34.57 16.12
C PHE A 520 15.23 -33.75 17.39
N HIS A 521 15.25 -34.36 18.57
CA HIS A 521 15.00 -33.66 19.84
C HIS A 521 16.04 -32.56 20.12
N SER A 522 17.32 -32.78 19.81
CA SER A 522 18.36 -31.74 19.94
C SER A 522 18.11 -30.55 19.02
N ARG A 523 17.62 -30.78 17.78
CA ARG A 523 17.24 -29.71 16.85
C ARG A 523 16.08 -28.88 17.38
N MET A 524 15.18 -29.47 18.16
CA MET A 524 14.10 -28.76 18.83
C MET A 524 14.58 -27.81 19.95
N LEU A 525 15.84 -27.92 20.37
CA LEU A 525 16.46 -27.01 21.33
C LEU A 525 17.18 -25.84 20.65
N ASP A 526 18.09 -26.13 19.71
CA ASP A 526 19.02 -25.13 19.16
C ASP A 526 18.80 -24.77 17.68
N SER A 527 18.02 -25.55 16.93
CA SER A 527 17.95 -25.49 15.46
C SER A 527 16.53 -25.40 14.90
N VAL A 528 15.57 -24.91 15.68
CA VAL A 528 14.16 -24.80 15.26
C VAL A 528 14.00 -23.91 14.02
N GLU A 529 14.71 -22.77 13.95
CA GLU A 529 14.68 -21.90 12.76
C GLU A 529 15.25 -22.60 11.51
N ASN A 530 16.36 -23.33 11.65
CA ASN A 530 16.92 -24.11 10.55
C ASN A 530 15.95 -25.20 10.07
N MET A 531 15.23 -25.84 11.01
CA MET A 531 14.18 -26.81 10.69
C MET A 531 13.00 -26.18 9.94
N LEU A 532 12.60 -24.96 10.33
CA LEU A 532 11.58 -24.20 9.60
C LEU A 532 12.05 -23.89 8.18
N VAL A 533 13.30 -23.46 7.97
CA VAL A 533 13.86 -23.23 6.63
C VAL A 533 13.89 -24.53 5.82
N GLU A 534 14.45 -25.62 6.37
CA GLU A 534 14.57 -26.92 5.68
C GLU A 534 13.21 -27.46 5.18
N THR A 535 12.16 -27.30 6.00
CA THR A 535 10.85 -27.90 5.74
C THR A 535 9.87 -26.98 5.03
N SER A 536 10.06 -25.66 5.04
CA SER A 536 9.05 -24.71 4.50
C SER A 536 9.61 -23.55 3.69
N ASP A 537 10.89 -23.56 3.33
CA ASP A 537 11.41 -22.51 2.45
C ASP A 537 10.71 -22.51 1.08
N LEU A 538 10.31 -21.30 0.68
CA LEU A 538 9.64 -20.99 -0.58
C LEU A 538 10.36 -19.87 -1.34
N SER A 539 11.65 -19.67 -1.05
CA SER A 539 12.54 -18.76 -1.78
C SER A 539 12.58 -19.01 -3.29
N ILE A 540 12.15 -20.18 -3.74
CA ILE A 540 11.94 -20.56 -5.15
C ILE A 540 11.10 -19.53 -5.93
N PHE A 541 10.13 -18.86 -5.27
CA PHE A 541 9.31 -17.83 -5.92
C PHE A 541 10.11 -16.61 -6.36
N CYS A 542 11.29 -16.36 -5.76
CA CYS A 542 12.20 -15.30 -6.19
C CYS A 542 12.66 -15.48 -7.65
N PHE A 543 12.65 -16.72 -8.14
CA PHE A 543 13.06 -17.08 -9.50
C PHE A 543 11.87 -17.33 -10.44
N HIS A 544 10.66 -17.42 -9.89
CA HIS A 544 9.39 -17.68 -10.58
C HIS A 544 8.37 -16.56 -10.37
N LEU A 545 8.84 -15.30 -10.39
CA LEU A 545 8.07 -14.13 -9.99
C LEU A 545 6.80 -13.91 -10.83
N ARG A 546 6.85 -14.17 -12.14
CA ARG A 546 5.67 -14.05 -13.01
C ARG A 546 4.55 -15.00 -12.59
N THR A 547 4.93 -16.23 -12.21
CA THR A 547 3.99 -17.22 -11.70
C THR A 547 3.45 -16.79 -10.34
N PHE A 548 4.29 -16.21 -9.49
CA PHE A 548 3.90 -15.70 -8.18
C PHE A 548 2.91 -14.53 -8.27
N GLU A 549 3.18 -13.53 -9.12
CA GLU A 549 2.29 -12.41 -9.40
C GLU A 549 0.95 -12.85 -10.01
N LYS A 550 0.98 -13.86 -10.89
CA LYS A 550 -0.24 -14.44 -11.45
C LYS A 550 -1.10 -15.12 -10.37
N MET A 551 -0.48 -15.88 -9.47
CA MET A 551 -1.17 -16.50 -8.33
C MET A 551 -1.78 -15.44 -7.41
N PHE A 552 -1.08 -14.33 -7.18
CA PHE A 552 -1.59 -13.20 -6.41
C PHE A 552 -2.78 -12.54 -7.11
N ALA A 553 -2.68 -12.23 -8.40
CA ALA A 553 -3.78 -11.64 -9.17
C ALA A 553 -5.05 -12.51 -9.16
N MET A 554 -4.90 -13.82 -9.34
CA MET A 554 -6.02 -14.77 -9.22
C MET A 554 -6.63 -14.80 -7.82
N THR A 555 -5.83 -14.61 -6.78
CA THR A 555 -6.29 -14.53 -5.39
C THR A 555 -7.17 -13.30 -5.17
N LEU A 556 -6.81 -12.17 -5.79
CA LEU A 556 -7.56 -10.91 -5.68
C LEU A 556 -8.92 -10.92 -6.40
N GLU A 557 -9.12 -11.85 -7.35
CA GLU A 557 -10.38 -12.00 -8.07
C GLU A 557 -11.44 -12.79 -7.26
N GLU A 558 -11.02 -13.62 -6.29
CA GLU A 558 -11.90 -14.52 -5.53
C GLU A 558 -12.09 -14.04 -4.08
N PRO A 559 -13.29 -13.57 -3.68
CA PRO A 559 -13.55 -13.03 -2.34
C PRO A 559 -13.13 -13.94 -1.18
N ALA A 560 -13.40 -15.25 -1.28
CA ALA A 560 -13.07 -16.21 -0.23
C ALA A 560 -11.56 -16.39 -0.02
N MET A 561 -10.74 -16.00 -1.00
CA MET A 561 -9.28 -16.12 -0.95
C MET A 561 -8.60 -14.81 -0.50
N LEU A 562 -9.30 -13.68 -0.52
CA LEU A 562 -8.77 -12.37 -0.13
C LEU A 562 -8.16 -12.37 1.27
N ARG A 563 -8.70 -13.15 2.20
CA ARG A 563 -8.21 -13.28 3.59
C ARG A 563 -6.84 -13.93 3.75
N TYR A 564 -6.38 -14.63 2.71
CA TYR A 564 -5.09 -15.32 2.70
C TYR A 564 -4.04 -14.55 1.90
N ALA A 565 -4.41 -13.41 1.30
CA ALA A 565 -3.55 -12.67 0.38
C ALA A 565 -2.31 -12.07 1.06
N ILE A 566 -2.30 -11.94 2.40
CA ILE A 566 -1.12 -11.53 3.17
C ILE A 566 0.04 -12.55 3.08
N ALA A 567 -0.23 -13.81 2.70
CA ALA A 567 0.82 -14.82 2.56
C ALA A 567 1.86 -14.46 1.48
N PHE A 568 1.46 -13.74 0.43
CA PHE A 568 2.35 -13.35 -0.67
C PHE A 568 3.48 -12.42 -0.21
N PRO A 569 3.21 -11.27 0.44
CA PRO A 569 4.28 -10.42 0.97
C PRO A 569 5.07 -11.12 2.10
N LEU A 570 4.47 -12.00 2.90
CA LEU A 570 5.20 -12.77 3.92
C LEU A 570 6.24 -13.72 3.30
N ILE A 571 5.91 -14.39 2.20
CA ILE A 571 6.85 -15.27 1.48
C ILE A 571 8.05 -14.51 0.91
N CYS A 572 7.93 -13.20 0.63
CA CYS A 572 9.10 -12.39 0.24
C CYS A 572 10.19 -12.39 1.32
N ALA A 573 9.86 -12.64 2.60
CA ALA A 573 10.85 -12.81 3.67
C ALA A 573 11.71 -14.07 3.49
N HIS A 574 11.26 -15.05 2.71
CA HIS A 574 12.00 -16.29 2.44
C HIS A 574 13.13 -16.07 1.45
N PHE A 575 13.09 -15.01 0.64
CA PHE A 575 14.02 -14.81 -0.47
C PHE A 575 15.47 -14.62 0.00
N VAL A 576 15.70 -14.28 1.26
CA VAL A 576 17.05 -14.23 1.83
C VAL A 576 17.69 -15.63 1.95
N GLN A 577 16.87 -16.68 2.09
CA GLN A 577 17.33 -18.04 2.35
C GLN A 577 17.93 -18.74 1.12
N CYS A 578 17.73 -18.22 -0.10
CA CYS A 578 18.34 -18.79 -1.31
C CYS A 578 19.77 -18.30 -1.60
N THR A 579 20.32 -17.46 -0.71
CA THR A 579 21.66 -16.88 -0.82
C THR A 579 22.73 -17.83 -0.27
N HIS A 580 23.97 -17.66 -0.72
CA HIS A 580 25.10 -18.47 -0.27
C HIS A 580 26.36 -17.62 -0.15
N GLU A 581 27.19 -17.89 0.86
CA GLU A 581 28.39 -17.08 1.16
C GLU A 581 29.40 -17.03 0.00
N MET A 582 29.49 -18.10 -0.79
CA MET A 582 30.31 -18.16 -2.01
C MET A 582 29.81 -17.31 -3.18
N CYS A 583 28.58 -16.78 -3.14
CA CYS A 583 28.05 -15.90 -4.17
C CYS A 583 27.45 -14.62 -3.55
N PRO A 584 28.26 -13.76 -2.93
CA PRO A 584 27.75 -12.51 -2.35
C PRO A 584 27.26 -11.53 -3.42
N GLU A 585 27.64 -11.72 -4.69
CA GLU A 585 27.37 -10.79 -5.79
C GLU A 585 25.86 -10.70 -6.12
N GLU A 586 25.07 -11.74 -5.84
CA GLU A 586 23.62 -11.75 -6.10
C GLU A 586 22.80 -11.09 -4.98
N TYR A 587 23.35 -10.94 -3.77
CA TYR A 587 22.60 -10.45 -2.60
C TYR A 587 21.96 -9.08 -2.82
N PRO A 588 22.64 -8.04 -3.36
CA PRO A 588 22.01 -6.74 -3.59
C PRO A 588 20.86 -6.81 -4.60
N HIS A 589 20.98 -7.67 -5.61
CA HIS A 589 19.94 -7.86 -6.61
C HIS A 589 18.71 -8.55 -6.02
N LEU A 590 18.91 -9.65 -5.29
CA LEU A 590 17.83 -10.40 -4.62
C LEU A 590 17.13 -9.54 -3.56
N LYS A 591 17.88 -8.75 -2.79
CA LYS A 591 17.33 -7.79 -1.81
C LYS A 591 16.40 -6.77 -2.48
N ASN A 592 16.88 -6.10 -3.54
CA ASN A 592 16.07 -5.11 -4.25
C ASN A 592 14.83 -5.74 -4.89
N HIS A 593 14.95 -6.94 -5.47
CA HIS A 593 13.82 -7.68 -6.02
C HIS A 593 12.79 -8.04 -4.95
N GLY A 594 13.22 -8.69 -3.85
CA GLY A 594 12.32 -9.10 -2.78
C GLY A 594 11.56 -7.94 -2.15
N LEU A 595 12.25 -6.82 -1.89
CA LEU A 595 11.62 -5.60 -1.37
C LEU A 595 10.64 -4.97 -2.37
N HIS A 596 11.02 -4.90 -3.65
CA HIS A 596 10.14 -4.36 -4.68
C HIS A 596 8.82 -5.13 -4.80
N HIS A 597 8.88 -6.46 -4.86
CA HIS A 597 7.66 -7.28 -4.97
C HIS A 597 6.84 -7.26 -3.67
N CYS A 598 7.49 -7.27 -2.50
CA CYS A 598 6.78 -7.12 -1.23
C CYS A 598 6.01 -5.79 -1.17
N ASN A 599 6.64 -4.68 -1.60
CA ASN A 599 5.98 -3.37 -1.68
C ASN A 599 4.83 -3.40 -2.67
N SER A 600 5.03 -3.96 -3.87
CA SER A 600 4.00 -4.06 -4.91
C SER A 600 2.75 -4.81 -4.43
N PHE A 601 2.92 -5.95 -3.74
CA PHE A 601 1.80 -6.70 -3.18
C PHE A 601 1.04 -5.90 -2.10
N LEU A 602 1.76 -5.25 -1.19
CA LEU A 602 1.13 -4.44 -0.13
C LEU A 602 0.44 -3.19 -0.68
N GLU A 603 1.01 -2.53 -1.70
CA GLU A 603 0.39 -1.41 -2.39
C GLU A 603 -0.91 -1.82 -3.07
N GLU A 604 -0.94 -2.95 -3.77
CA GLU A 604 -2.17 -3.42 -4.42
C GLU A 604 -3.23 -3.86 -3.39
N LEU A 605 -2.83 -4.52 -2.28
CA LEU A 605 -3.75 -4.84 -1.18
C LEU A 605 -4.34 -3.58 -0.53
N ALA A 606 -3.50 -2.60 -0.22
CA ALA A 606 -3.93 -1.31 0.32
C ALA A 606 -4.86 -0.58 -0.66
N LYS A 607 -4.57 -0.66 -1.95
CA LYS A 607 -5.38 -0.07 -3.02
C LYS A 607 -6.75 -0.70 -3.13
N GLN A 608 -6.83 -2.03 -3.18
CA GLN A 608 -8.12 -2.73 -3.23
C GLN A 608 -8.95 -2.50 -1.97
N THR A 609 -8.32 -2.57 -0.79
CA THR A 609 -8.98 -2.26 0.48
C THR A 609 -9.52 -0.83 0.49
N GLY A 610 -8.69 0.14 0.11
CA GLY A 610 -9.10 1.55 0.05
C GLY A 610 -10.19 1.83 -0.96
N ASN A 611 -10.17 1.18 -2.12
CA ASN A 611 -11.25 1.29 -3.12
C ASN A 611 -12.56 0.70 -2.59
N CYS A 612 -12.52 -0.48 -1.97
CA CYS A 612 -13.70 -1.11 -1.38
C CYS A 612 -14.30 -0.22 -0.27
N VAL A 613 -13.47 0.35 0.61
CA VAL A 613 -13.91 1.32 1.63
C VAL A 613 -14.61 2.51 0.97
N LEU A 614 -14.03 3.09 -0.07
CA LEU A 614 -14.61 4.25 -0.75
C LEU A 614 -15.89 3.95 -1.56
N GLU A 615 -16.00 2.76 -2.13
CA GLU A 615 -17.23 2.31 -2.79
C GLU A 615 -18.37 2.16 -1.78
N ILE A 616 -18.10 1.58 -0.60
CA ILE A 616 -19.10 1.49 0.47
C ILE A 616 -19.46 2.89 0.98
N CYS A 617 -18.47 3.76 1.18
CA CYS A 617 -18.69 5.16 1.47
C CYS A 617 -19.67 5.80 0.46
N ALA A 618 -19.46 5.61 -0.84
CA ALA A 618 -20.33 6.16 -1.89
C ALA A 618 -21.78 5.65 -1.78
N GLU A 619 -21.97 4.36 -1.48
CA GLU A 619 -23.29 3.79 -1.23
C GLU A 619 -23.93 4.35 0.06
N GLN A 620 -23.16 4.51 1.14
CA GLN A 620 -23.64 5.16 2.36
C GLN A 620 -24.02 6.62 2.14
N ARG A 621 -23.30 7.34 1.27
CA ARG A 621 -23.66 8.69 0.83
C ARG A 621 -24.95 8.68 0.02
N ASN A 622 -25.18 7.72 -0.87
CA ASN A 622 -26.44 7.59 -1.60
C ASN A 622 -27.64 7.37 -0.66
N LEU A 623 -27.46 6.57 0.40
CA LEU A 623 -28.48 6.37 1.44
C LEU A 623 -28.71 7.65 2.25
N SER A 624 -27.64 8.35 2.62
CA SER A 624 -27.72 9.63 3.35
C SER A 624 -28.41 10.71 2.51
N GLU A 625 -28.19 10.73 1.19
CA GLU A 625 -28.83 11.68 0.29
C GLU A 625 -30.35 11.53 0.28
N GLN A 626 -30.87 10.30 0.38
CA GLN A 626 -32.32 10.04 0.45
C GLN A 626 -32.98 10.63 1.70
N LEU A 627 -32.21 10.95 2.74
CA LEU A 627 -32.69 11.57 3.97
C LEU A 627 -32.80 13.09 3.87
N LEU A 628 -32.30 13.71 2.79
CA LEU A 628 -32.35 15.16 2.62
C LEU A 628 -33.79 15.68 2.49
N PRO A 629 -34.10 16.88 3.03
CA PRO A 629 -35.44 17.47 3.00
C PRO A 629 -36.06 17.56 1.59
N LYS A 630 -35.24 17.70 0.54
CA LYS A 630 -35.67 17.76 -0.87
C LYS A 630 -36.54 16.56 -1.28
N HIS A 631 -36.30 15.38 -0.72
CA HIS A 631 -37.06 14.17 -1.04
C HIS A 631 -38.47 14.15 -0.42
N CYS A 632 -38.74 15.00 0.58
CA CYS A 632 -40.05 15.12 1.23
C CYS A 632 -41.06 15.96 0.41
N ALA A 633 -40.63 16.67 -0.63
CA ALA A 633 -41.49 17.59 -1.40
C ALA A 633 -42.74 16.90 -1.99
N THR A 634 -42.59 15.67 -2.50
CA THR A 634 -43.71 14.88 -3.04
C THR A 634 -44.74 14.53 -1.98
N THR A 635 -44.28 14.19 -0.77
CA THR A 635 -45.13 13.89 0.39
C THR A 635 -45.93 15.12 0.83
N ILE A 636 -45.29 16.29 0.89
CA ILE A 636 -45.94 17.56 1.24
C ILE A 636 -46.96 17.95 0.17
N SER A 637 -46.62 17.84 -1.12
CA SER A 637 -47.53 18.12 -2.24
C SER A 637 -48.77 17.21 -2.21
N LYS A 638 -48.57 15.90 -1.99
CA LYS A 638 -49.67 14.94 -1.81
C LYS A 638 -50.56 15.29 -0.60
N ALA A 639 -49.97 15.71 0.52
CA ALA A 639 -50.72 16.12 1.71
C ALA A 639 -51.52 17.42 1.51
N LYS A 640 -50.94 18.43 0.85
CA LYS A 640 -51.59 19.71 0.54
C LYS A 640 -52.74 19.53 -0.46
N ASN A 641 -52.52 18.74 -1.52
CA ASN A 641 -53.52 18.49 -2.55
C ASN A 641 -54.66 17.56 -2.09
N LYS A 642 -54.45 16.72 -1.06
CA LYS A 642 -55.54 15.93 -0.45
C LYS A 642 -56.67 16.77 0.15
N LYS A 643 -56.41 18.03 0.56
CA LYS A 643 -57.47 18.95 1.00
C LYS A 643 -58.30 19.54 -0.15
N THR A 644 -57.75 19.61 -1.36
CA THR A 644 -58.41 20.17 -2.55
C THR A 644 -59.00 19.11 -3.48
N MET A 645 -58.53 17.85 -3.40
CA MET A 645 -58.93 16.74 -4.27
C MET A 645 -60.11 15.88 -3.79
N LYS A 646 -60.96 16.35 -2.88
CA LYS A 646 -62.23 15.65 -2.58
C LYS A 646 -63.22 15.61 -3.76
N GLN A 647 -62.93 16.24 -4.91
CA GLN A 647 -63.90 16.34 -6.02
C GLN A 647 -63.44 15.88 -7.42
N ARG A 648 -62.18 15.50 -7.67
CA ARG A 648 -61.82 14.98 -9.01
C ARG A 648 -60.75 13.88 -9.00
N GLN A 649 -61.22 12.72 -9.49
CA GLN A 649 -60.53 11.60 -10.10
C GLN A 649 -59.80 10.56 -9.24
N THR A 650 -60.14 9.31 -9.55
CA THR A 650 -59.48 8.05 -9.20
C THR A 650 -57.97 8.07 -9.49
N PRO A 651 -57.14 7.41 -8.67
CA PRO A 651 -55.69 7.41 -8.85
C PRO A 651 -55.32 6.72 -10.17
N ARG A 652 -54.46 7.35 -10.98
CA ARG A 652 -53.79 6.70 -12.11
C ARG A 652 -52.89 5.57 -11.55
N LYS A 653 -53.26 4.32 -11.81
CA LYS A 653 -52.38 3.14 -11.66
C LYS A 653 -51.15 3.36 -12.55
N GLY A 654 -49.95 3.44 -11.98
CA GLY A 654 -48.71 3.38 -12.77
C GLY A 654 -47.47 4.06 -12.19
N GLU A 655 -47.57 4.92 -11.18
CA GLU A 655 -46.35 5.45 -10.53
C GLU A 655 -45.81 4.44 -9.50
N PRO A 656 -44.57 3.94 -9.65
CA PRO A 656 -43.95 3.13 -8.61
C PRO A 656 -43.84 3.97 -7.34
N GLU A 657 -44.43 3.48 -6.26
CA GLU A 657 -44.31 4.10 -4.95
C GLU A 657 -42.84 4.01 -4.55
N ARG A 658 -42.17 5.16 -4.39
CA ARG A 658 -40.77 5.19 -3.94
C ARG A 658 -40.70 4.50 -2.58
N ASP A 659 -39.86 3.47 -2.48
CA ASP A 659 -39.58 2.81 -1.21
C ASP A 659 -39.04 3.83 -0.21
N LYS A 660 -39.50 3.71 1.05
CA LYS A 660 -39.05 4.60 2.12
C LYS A 660 -37.63 4.20 2.55
N PRO A 661 -36.78 5.16 2.94
CA PRO A 661 -35.48 4.85 3.54
C PRO A 661 -35.61 3.85 4.69
N GLY A 662 -34.78 2.82 4.69
CA GLY A 662 -34.84 1.67 5.61
C GLY A 662 -35.42 0.40 4.97
N ALA A 663 -36.13 0.51 3.84
CA ALA A 663 -36.64 -0.66 3.12
C ALA A 663 -35.51 -1.54 2.55
N GLU A 664 -34.40 -0.92 2.12
CA GLU A 664 -33.19 -1.61 1.65
C GLU A 664 -32.52 -2.47 2.74
N SER A 665 -32.73 -2.11 4.00
CA SER A 665 -32.19 -2.80 5.17
C SER A 665 -33.08 -3.96 5.67
N HIS A 666 -34.34 -4.04 5.23
CA HIS A 666 -35.27 -5.11 5.60
C HIS A 666 -35.00 -6.40 4.81
N ARG A 667 -33.96 -7.13 5.23
CA ARG A 667 -33.57 -8.39 4.60
C ARG A 667 -34.59 -9.51 4.86
N LYS A 668 -35.12 -10.09 3.79
CA LYS A 668 -36.01 -11.26 3.84
C LYS A 668 -35.25 -12.59 3.90
N ASN A 669 -34.17 -12.72 3.14
CA ASN A 669 -33.37 -13.94 3.05
C ASN A 669 -31.89 -13.61 2.75
N ARG A 670 -30.94 -14.34 3.33
CA ARG A 670 -29.50 -14.19 3.10
C ARG A 670 -29.03 -14.73 1.74
N SER A 671 -29.83 -15.57 1.08
CA SER A 671 -29.55 -16.01 -0.30
C SER A 671 -29.67 -14.87 -1.33
N ILE A 672 -30.36 -13.78 -0.98
CA ILE A 672 -30.44 -12.57 -1.80
C ILE A 672 -29.25 -11.69 -1.41
N VAL A 673 -28.21 -11.75 -2.23
CA VAL A 673 -26.97 -11.00 -2.03
C VAL A 673 -27.07 -9.64 -2.72
N THR A 674 -27.09 -8.56 -1.94
CA THR A 674 -27.09 -7.17 -2.43
C THR A 674 -25.68 -6.72 -2.81
N ASN A 675 -25.55 -5.55 -3.47
CA ASN A 675 -24.22 -4.97 -3.74
C ASN A 675 -23.45 -4.70 -2.43
N MET A 676 -24.14 -4.14 -1.43
CA MET A 676 -23.59 -3.89 -0.10
C MET A 676 -23.09 -5.16 0.58
N ASP A 677 -23.77 -6.30 0.41
CA ASP A 677 -23.31 -7.58 0.96
C ASP A 677 -21.98 -8.03 0.36
N LYS A 678 -21.81 -7.88 -0.96
CA LYS A 678 -20.56 -8.22 -1.64
C LYS A 678 -19.42 -7.31 -1.18
N LEU A 679 -19.67 -6.01 -1.12
CA LEU A 679 -18.67 -5.04 -0.66
C LEU A 679 -18.28 -5.28 0.79
N HIS A 680 -19.24 -5.53 1.69
CA HIS A 680 -18.94 -5.83 3.09
C HIS A 680 -18.19 -7.15 3.26
N LEU A 681 -18.52 -8.19 2.48
CA LEU A 681 -17.77 -9.44 2.49
C LEU A 681 -16.32 -9.20 2.07
N ASN A 682 -16.10 -8.54 0.92
CA ASN A 682 -14.76 -8.23 0.42
C ASN A 682 -13.97 -7.39 1.43
N LEU A 683 -14.58 -6.35 2.00
CA LEU A 683 -13.94 -5.51 3.01
C LEU A 683 -13.55 -6.33 4.26
N THR A 684 -14.41 -7.26 4.69
CA THR A 684 -14.12 -8.11 5.85
C THR A 684 -12.90 -9.00 5.59
N GLU A 685 -12.86 -9.68 4.44
CA GLU A 685 -11.75 -10.56 4.09
C GLU A 685 -10.44 -9.77 3.88
N LEU A 686 -10.50 -8.59 3.26
CA LEU A 686 -9.35 -7.69 3.11
C LEU A 686 -8.86 -7.10 4.43
N ALA A 687 -9.79 -6.75 5.33
CA ALA A 687 -9.44 -6.25 6.67
C ALA A 687 -8.71 -7.33 7.49
N LEU A 688 -9.15 -8.59 7.39
CA LEU A 688 -8.45 -9.72 8.02
C LEU A 688 -7.03 -9.86 7.47
N THR A 689 -6.83 -9.71 6.16
CA THR A 689 -5.51 -9.71 5.51
C THR A 689 -4.62 -8.57 5.99
N MET A 690 -5.11 -7.33 5.97
CA MET A 690 -4.30 -6.15 6.32
C MET A 690 -3.96 -6.07 7.81
N ASN A 691 -4.82 -6.64 8.68
CA ASN A 691 -4.63 -6.65 10.13
C ASN A 691 -4.00 -7.97 10.64
N HIS A 692 -3.61 -8.88 9.74
CA HIS A 692 -3.09 -10.19 10.15
C HIS A 692 -1.76 -10.09 10.89
N VAL A 693 -0.83 -9.26 10.41
CA VAL A 693 0.51 -9.07 10.99
C VAL A 693 0.77 -7.58 11.23
N HIS A 694 1.27 -7.24 12.42
CA HIS A 694 1.66 -5.87 12.73
C HIS A 694 2.92 -5.43 11.96
N SER A 695 3.96 -6.27 11.97
CA SER A 695 5.16 -6.08 11.16
C SER A 695 5.90 -7.39 10.90
N PHE A 696 6.68 -7.41 9.83
CA PHE A 696 7.58 -8.51 9.49
C PHE A 696 8.85 -7.97 8.82
N SER A 697 9.89 -8.82 8.71
CA SER A 697 11.16 -8.40 8.12
C SER A 697 11.44 -9.07 6.78
N VAL A 698 11.89 -8.26 5.81
CA VAL A 698 12.37 -8.71 4.49
C VAL A 698 13.74 -8.10 4.27
N PHE A 699 14.80 -8.92 4.14
CA PHE A 699 16.19 -8.45 3.98
C PHE A 699 16.54 -7.29 4.95
N GLU A 700 16.28 -7.50 6.25
CA GLU A 700 16.54 -6.57 7.37
C GLU A 700 15.67 -5.30 7.39
N HIS A 701 14.77 -5.12 6.42
CA HIS A 701 13.79 -4.02 6.45
C HIS A 701 12.57 -4.46 7.24
N THR A 702 12.08 -3.60 8.13
CA THR A 702 10.83 -3.84 8.85
C THR A 702 9.68 -3.21 8.08
N ILE A 703 8.68 -4.01 7.75
CA ILE A 703 7.55 -3.62 6.90
C ILE A 703 6.28 -3.59 7.77
N PHE A 704 5.48 -2.54 7.61
CA PHE A 704 4.22 -2.31 8.34
C PHE A 704 3.03 -2.23 7.38
N PRO A 705 2.25 -3.31 7.17
CA PRO A 705 1.12 -3.32 6.23
C PRO A 705 0.09 -2.21 6.47
N SER A 706 -0.19 -1.87 7.74
CA SER A 706 -1.16 -0.84 8.13
C SER A 706 -0.81 0.58 7.64
N GLU A 707 0.47 0.89 7.45
CA GLU A 707 0.91 2.20 6.95
C GLU A 707 0.64 2.36 5.44
N TYR A 708 0.74 1.29 4.65
CA TYR A 708 0.35 1.30 3.23
C TYR A 708 -1.14 1.63 3.09
N LEU A 709 -1.98 0.99 3.91
CA LEU A 709 -3.41 1.26 3.94
C LEU A 709 -3.71 2.70 4.37
N SER A 710 -3.06 3.18 5.44
CA SER A 710 -3.27 4.53 5.97
C SER A 710 -2.95 5.60 4.92
N SER A 711 -1.79 5.48 4.26
CA SER A 711 -1.36 6.39 3.20
C SER A 711 -2.32 6.37 2.01
N HIS A 712 -2.74 5.18 1.56
CA HIS A 712 -3.65 5.04 0.43
C HIS A 712 -5.05 5.59 0.75
N LEU A 713 -5.59 5.30 1.95
CA LEU A 713 -6.87 5.84 2.40
C LEU A 713 -6.85 7.37 2.50
N GLU A 714 -5.77 7.97 3.01
CA GLU A 714 -5.62 9.44 3.10
C GLU A 714 -5.69 10.08 1.71
N ALA A 715 -4.85 9.63 0.77
CA ALA A 715 -4.81 10.15 -0.58
C ALA A 715 -6.14 9.97 -1.31
N ARG A 716 -6.80 8.83 -1.13
CA ARG A 716 -8.08 8.53 -1.76
C ARG A 716 -9.24 9.33 -1.16
N LEU A 717 -9.26 9.50 0.16
CA LEU A 717 -10.26 10.30 0.86
C LEU A 717 -10.19 11.77 0.44
N ASN A 718 -8.98 12.35 0.34
CA ASN A 718 -8.77 13.71 -0.18
C ASN A 718 -9.40 13.90 -1.56
N ARG A 719 -9.07 13.01 -2.51
CA ARG A 719 -9.65 13.04 -3.86
C ARG A 719 -11.17 12.85 -3.85
N ALA A 720 -11.68 11.99 -2.97
CA ALA A 720 -13.11 11.72 -2.88
C ALA A 720 -13.90 12.93 -2.36
N ILE A 721 -13.36 13.70 -1.40
CA ILE A 721 -13.99 14.92 -0.89
C ILE A 721 -14.08 15.98 -1.99
N VAL A 722 -12.99 16.19 -2.75
CA VAL A 722 -13.00 17.13 -3.89
C VAL A 722 -14.00 16.67 -4.97
N TRP A 723 -14.06 15.36 -5.24
CA TRP A 723 -15.03 14.82 -6.20
C TRP A 723 -16.48 14.99 -5.75
N LEU A 724 -16.77 14.88 -4.45
CA LEU A 724 -18.10 15.14 -3.89
C LEU A 724 -18.56 16.60 -4.11
N ALA A 725 -17.64 17.56 -4.21
CA ALA A 725 -17.99 18.95 -4.50
C ALA A 725 -18.55 19.12 -5.92
N GLY A 726 -18.28 18.19 -6.84
CA GLY A 726 -18.89 18.14 -8.17
C GLY A 726 -18.63 19.37 -9.03
N TYR A 727 -17.54 20.11 -8.78
CA TYR A 727 -17.27 21.37 -9.46
C TYR A 727 -17.01 21.18 -10.95
N ASN A 728 -17.77 21.89 -11.79
CA ASN A 728 -17.58 21.93 -13.23
C ASN A 728 -17.32 23.37 -13.68
N ALA A 729 -16.08 23.64 -14.08
CA ALA A 729 -15.65 24.98 -14.50
C ALA A 729 -16.38 25.48 -15.76
N THR A 730 -16.91 24.60 -16.62
CA THR A 730 -17.62 24.98 -17.85
C THR A 730 -19.07 25.36 -17.57
N THR A 731 -19.78 24.61 -16.74
CA THR A 731 -21.20 24.87 -16.41
C THR A 731 -21.36 25.81 -15.21
N GLN A 732 -20.26 26.07 -14.47
CA GLN A 732 -20.25 26.77 -13.19
C GLN A 732 -21.15 26.10 -12.14
N GLU A 733 -21.29 24.78 -12.21
CA GLU A 733 -22.04 24.00 -11.24
C GLU A 733 -21.12 23.53 -10.11
N ILE A 734 -21.61 23.62 -8.87
CA ILE A 734 -20.96 23.08 -7.68
C ILE A 734 -22.04 22.55 -6.73
N ALA A 735 -21.71 21.53 -5.94
CA ALA A 735 -22.61 21.01 -4.93
C ALA A 735 -22.88 22.05 -3.84
N ARG A 736 -24.10 22.02 -3.27
CA ARG A 736 -24.44 22.87 -2.12
C ARG A 736 -23.58 22.50 -0.91
N PRO A 737 -23.07 23.47 -0.13
CA PRO A 737 -22.29 23.18 1.07
C PRO A 737 -22.95 22.18 2.02
N SER A 738 -24.26 22.26 2.24
CA SER A 738 -25.00 21.33 3.10
C SER A 738 -25.04 19.89 2.57
N GLU A 739 -25.15 19.72 1.25
CA GLU A 739 -25.14 18.40 0.60
C GLU A 739 -23.74 17.79 0.63
N LEU A 740 -22.71 18.60 0.35
CA LEU A 740 -21.32 18.18 0.47
C LEU A 740 -21.01 17.77 1.92
N LEU A 741 -21.40 18.58 2.90
CA LEU A 741 -21.20 18.29 4.32
C LEU A 741 -21.90 16.99 4.74
N ALA A 742 -23.12 16.74 4.27
CA ALA A 742 -23.82 15.49 4.51
C ALA A 742 -23.06 14.28 3.93
N GLY A 743 -22.55 14.41 2.70
CA GLY A 743 -21.71 13.39 2.06
C GLY A 743 -20.40 13.13 2.80
N VAL A 744 -19.69 14.20 3.19
CA VAL A 744 -18.44 14.12 3.97
C VAL A 744 -18.69 13.48 5.33
N LYS A 745 -19.77 13.84 6.02
CA LYS A 745 -20.17 13.20 7.29
C LYS A 745 -20.49 11.71 7.12
N ALA A 746 -21.15 11.32 6.03
CA ALA A 746 -21.41 9.91 5.73
C ALA A 746 -20.10 9.11 5.54
N TYR A 747 -19.14 9.67 4.79
CA TYR A 747 -17.81 9.07 4.61
C TYR A 747 -17.05 8.94 5.92
N ILE A 748 -16.93 10.04 6.69
CA ILE A 748 -16.24 10.06 7.99
C ILE A 748 -16.88 9.08 8.96
N GLY A 749 -18.22 9.08 9.06
CA GLY A 749 -18.95 8.20 9.98
C GLY A 749 -18.70 6.72 9.68
N PHE A 750 -18.74 6.34 8.40
CA PHE A 750 -18.43 4.96 8.00
C PHE A 750 -16.97 4.62 8.23
N ILE A 751 -16.03 5.44 7.76
CA ILE A 751 -14.60 5.19 7.90
C ILE A 751 -14.23 5.08 9.40
N GLN A 752 -14.72 5.97 10.25
CA GLN A 752 -14.50 5.92 11.70
C GLN A 752 -15.06 4.62 12.33
N SER A 753 -16.17 4.08 11.82
CA SER A 753 -16.70 2.78 12.26
C SER A 753 -15.78 1.60 11.93
N LEU A 754 -14.90 1.76 10.93
CA LEU A 754 -13.93 0.73 10.51
C LEU A 754 -12.64 0.73 11.33
N ALA A 755 -12.43 1.72 12.21
CA ALA A 755 -11.17 1.90 12.95
C ALA A 755 -10.74 0.65 13.73
N GLN A 756 -11.69 -0.14 14.23
CA GLN A 756 -11.41 -1.35 15.00
C GLN A 756 -11.06 -2.57 14.14
N PHE A 757 -11.37 -2.54 12.84
CA PHE A 757 -11.26 -3.70 11.96
C PHE A 757 -10.05 -3.64 11.03
N LEU A 758 -9.61 -2.43 10.63
CA LEU A 758 -8.57 -2.24 9.62
C LEU A 758 -7.13 -2.24 10.16
N GLY A 759 -6.93 -2.21 11.47
CA GLY A 759 -5.58 -2.14 12.08
C GLY A 759 -4.82 -0.83 11.78
N ALA A 760 -5.50 0.18 11.25
CA ALA A 760 -4.95 1.49 10.86
C ALA A 760 -5.45 2.61 11.78
N ASP A 761 -4.65 3.67 11.98
CA ASP A 761 -5.08 4.88 12.68
C ASP A 761 -5.95 5.74 11.77
N VAL A 762 -7.21 5.34 11.66
CA VAL A 762 -8.22 5.99 10.85
C VAL A 762 -8.47 7.43 11.29
N SER A 763 -8.37 7.73 12.60
CA SER A 763 -8.59 9.07 13.11
C SER A 763 -7.47 10.02 12.68
N ARG A 764 -6.22 9.56 12.57
CA ARG A 764 -5.14 10.31 11.93
C ARG A 764 -5.42 10.57 10.44
N VAL A 765 -5.83 9.53 9.70
CA VAL A 765 -6.15 9.64 8.26
C VAL A 765 -7.24 10.69 7.99
N ILE A 766 -8.36 10.62 8.74
CA ILE A 766 -9.46 11.58 8.59
C ILE A 766 -8.99 13.00 8.90
N ARG A 767 -8.24 13.18 10.00
CA ARG A 767 -7.75 14.50 10.43
C ARG A 767 -6.84 15.12 9.38
N ASN A 768 -5.89 14.35 8.84
CA ASN A 768 -4.97 14.82 7.82
C ASN A 768 -5.71 15.22 6.55
N ALA A 769 -6.61 14.37 6.06
CA ALA A 769 -7.37 14.65 4.85
C ALA A 769 -8.24 15.92 5.00
N LEU A 770 -9.02 16.02 6.08
CA LEU A 770 -9.89 17.19 6.30
C LEU A 770 -9.09 18.48 6.50
N LEU A 771 -7.98 18.44 7.24
CA LEU A 771 -7.15 19.63 7.45
C LEU A 771 -6.55 20.13 6.14
N GLN A 772 -6.09 19.23 5.26
CA GLN A 772 -5.61 19.62 3.93
C GLN A 772 -6.69 20.34 3.11
N GLN A 773 -7.95 19.89 3.19
CA GLN A 773 -9.06 20.53 2.46
C GLN A 773 -9.34 21.98 2.89
N THR A 774 -8.89 22.40 4.08
CA THR A 774 -8.99 23.79 4.57
C THR A 774 -7.95 24.74 3.96
N GLN A 775 -6.90 24.20 3.35
CA GLN A 775 -5.84 24.97 2.69
C GLN A 775 -6.19 25.20 1.23
N PRO A 776 -5.60 26.19 0.53
CA PRO A 776 -5.89 26.42 -0.89
C PRO A 776 -5.46 25.25 -1.80
N LEU A 777 -4.33 24.63 -1.47
CA LEU A 777 -3.78 23.46 -2.17
C LEU A 777 -3.53 22.34 -1.16
N ASP A 778 -3.70 21.10 -1.58
CA ASP A 778 -3.35 19.92 -0.78
C ASP A 778 -1.84 19.63 -0.80
N SER A 779 -1.40 18.57 -0.11
CA SER A 779 0.02 18.19 -0.08
C SER A 779 0.60 17.77 -1.44
N CYS A 780 -0.25 17.46 -2.42
CA CYS A 780 0.13 17.11 -3.78
C CYS A 780 0.13 18.32 -4.73
N GLY A 781 -0.27 19.50 -4.24
CA GLY A 781 -0.40 20.72 -5.05
C GLY A 781 -1.71 20.81 -5.83
N GLU A 782 -2.71 19.98 -5.52
CA GLU A 782 -4.03 19.99 -6.17
C GLU A 782 -4.99 20.96 -5.46
N GLN A 783 -5.97 21.48 -6.21
CA GLN A 783 -6.97 22.41 -5.65
C GLN A 783 -7.93 21.69 -4.70
N THR A 784 -8.15 22.30 -3.54
CA THR A 784 -9.07 21.80 -2.51
C THR A 784 -10.46 22.41 -2.65
N ILE A 785 -11.42 21.89 -1.88
CA ILE A 785 -12.76 22.49 -1.77
C ILE A 785 -12.71 23.97 -1.33
N THR A 786 -11.73 24.38 -0.54
CA THR A 786 -11.54 25.79 -0.13
C THR A 786 -11.36 26.69 -1.35
N THR A 787 -10.47 26.30 -2.27
CA THR A 787 -10.22 27.05 -3.51
C THR A 787 -11.43 27.01 -4.43
N LEU A 788 -12.07 25.84 -4.57
CA LEU A 788 -13.22 25.66 -5.46
C LEU A 788 -14.42 26.53 -5.03
N TYR A 789 -14.81 26.49 -3.75
CA TYR A 789 -15.90 27.32 -3.25
C TYR A 789 -15.55 28.80 -3.27
N THR A 790 -14.31 29.17 -2.90
CA THR A 790 -13.87 30.58 -2.94
C THR A 790 -14.01 31.15 -4.33
N ASN A 791 -13.51 30.45 -5.35
CA ASN A 791 -13.63 30.86 -6.75
C ASN A 791 -15.10 30.92 -7.21
N TRP A 792 -15.90 29.92 -6.85
CA TRP A 792 -17.31 29.88 -7.26
C TRP A 792 -18.15 31.02 -6.65
N TYR A 793 -17.99 31.31 -5.35
CA TYR A 793 -18.70 32.42 -4.72
C TYR A 793 -18.33 33.77 -5.35
N LEU A 794 -17.06 33.97 -5.70
CA LEU A 794 -16.58 35.21 -6.33
C LEU A 794 -17.07 35.34 -7.78
N GLU A 795 -16.83 34.33 -8.60
CA GLU A 795 -17.05 34.40 -10.05
C GLU A 795 -18.48 34.10 -10.48
N SER A 796 -19.25 33.36 -9.68
CA SER A 796 -20.64 33.01 -9.99
C SER A 796 -21.63 33.82 -9.16
N LEU A 797 -21.64 33.68 -7.83
CA LEU A 797 -22.65 34.31 -6.98
C LEU A 797 -22.48 35.83 -6.89
N LEU A 798 -21.32 36.32 -6.45
CA LEU A 798 -21.10 37.74 -6.20
C LEU A 798 -21.01 38.57 -7.49
N ARG A 799 -20.51 37.97 -8.57
CA ARG A 799 -20.52 38.58 -9.91
C ARG A 799 -21.94 38.82 -10.41
N GLN A 800 -22.85 37.87 -10.21
CA GLN A 800 -24.27 38.01 -10.54
C GLN A 800 -25.02 38.96 -9.60
N ALA A 801 -24.65 39.00 -8.31
CA ALA A 801 -25.15 40.01 -7.38
C ALA A 801 -24.75 41.44 -7.83
N SER A 802 -23.55 41.58 -8.37
CA SER A 802 -23.04 42.85 -8.91
C SER A 802 -23.68 43.26 -10.25
N SER A 803 -24.20 42.31 -11.02
CA SER A 803 -24.93 42.57 -12.26
C SER A 803 -26.43 42.85 -12.05
N GLY A 804 -26.92 42.72 -10.82
CA GLY A 804 -28.31 42.99 -10.43
C GLY A 804 -29.29 41.87 -10.75
N THR A 805 -28.80 40.63 -10.95
CA THR A 805 -29.65 39.43 -11.09
C THR A 805 -29.93 38.74 -9.75
N ILE A 806 -29.04 38.93 -8.77
CA ILE A 806 -29.18 38.42 -7.40
C ILE A 806 -29.26 39.60 -6.44
N ILE A 807 -30.17 39.51 -5.47
CA ILE A 807 -30.36 40.54 -4.44
C ILE A 807 -30.16 39.98 -3.05
N LEU A 808 -29.70 40.80 -2.11
CA LEU A 808 -29.73 40.44 -0.70
C LEU A 808 -31.14 40.66 -0.15
N SER A 809 -31.65 39.68 0.59
CA SER A 809 -32.92 39.77 1.33
C SER A 809 -32.63 39.65 2.82
N PRO A 810 -32.47 40.77 3.55
CA PRO A 810 -32.31 40.74 5.00
C PRO A 810 -33.41 39.97 5.73
N ALA A 811 -34.65 40.01 5.22
CA ALA A 811 -35.78 39.25 5.78
C ALA A 811 -35.57 37.72 5.73
N MET A 812 -34.88 37.22 4.71
CA MET A 812 -34.55 35.79 4.56
C MET A 812 -33.15 35.45 5.05
N GLN A 813 -32.34 36.46 5.40
CA GLN A 813 -30.91 36.33 5.71
C GLN A 813 -30.16 35.52 4.64
N ALA A 814 -30.43 35.81 3.37
CA ALA A 814 -29.87 35.10 2.21
C ALA A 814 -29.79 36.01 0.98
N PHE A 815 -28.90 35.70 0.04
CA PHE A 815 -28.99 36.21 -1.32
C PHE A 815 -30.06 35.42 -2.09
N VAL A 816 -30.93 36.12 -2.82
CA VAL A 816 -32.09 35.55 -3.51
C VAL A 816 -32.01 35.89 -4.99
N SER A 817 -32.20 34.88 -5.82
CA SER A 817 -32.26 35.03 -7.28
C SER A 817 -33.55 35.76 -7.72
N LEU A 818 -33.43 36.76 -8.60
CA LEU A 818 -34.60 37.38 -9.24
C LEU A 818 -35.01 36.59 -10.48
N PRO A 819 -36.30 36.22 -10.63
CA PRO A 819 -36.76 35.48 -11.80
C PRO A 819 -36.64 36.34 -13.06
N ARG A 820 -35.71 35.99 -13.95
CA ARG A 820 -35.59 36.51 -15.32
C ARG A 820 -35.76 35.34 -16.31
N GLU A 821 -36.46 35.57 -17.42
CA GLU A 821 -36.63 34.55 -18.46
C GLU A 821 -35.29 34.31 -19.19
N GLY A 822 -34.71 33.12 -18.96
CA GLY A 822 -33.41 32.70 -19.49
C GLY A 822 -32.24 33.12 -18.61
N GLU A 823 -31.32 32.20 -18.32
CA GLU A 823 -30.00 32.42 -17.67
C GLU A 823 -29.85 32.32 -16.14
N GLN A 824 -30.59 31.46 -15.43
CA GLN A 824 -30.14 31.05 -14.07
C GLN A 824 -29.90 29.55 -13.97
N ASN A 825 -28.62 29.18 -13.86
CA ASN A 825 -28.17 27.80 -13.64
C ASN A 825 -28.30 27.36 -12.16
N PHE A 826 -28.47 28.30 -11.21
CA PHE A 826 -28.62 28.02 -9.79
C PHE A 826 -29.51 29.05 -9.06
N SER A 827 -30.07 28.67 -7.91
CA SER A 827 -30.79 29.57 -6.98
C SER A 827 -29.83 30.05 -5.89
N ALA A 828 -29.61 31.36 -5.78
CA ALA A 828 -28.65 31.94 -4.84
C ALA A 828 -28.98 31.63 -3.37
N GLU A 829 -30.26 31.49 -3.05
CA GLU A 829 -30.75 31.20 -1.70
C GLU A 829 -30.34 29.79 -1.23
N GLU A 830 -30.13 28.86 -2.15
CA GLU A 830 -29.67 27.50 -1.83
C GLU A 830 -28.14 27.40 -1.61
N PHE A 831 -27.43 28.53 -1.65
CA PHE A 831 -25.98 28.60 -1.42
C PHE A 831 -25.59 29.66 -0.40
N SER A 832 -26.51 30.52 0.03
CA SER A 832 -26.18 31.70 0.84
C SER A 832 -27.05 31.89 2.08
N ASP A 833 -28.03 31.01 2.32
CA ASP A 833 -28.78 31.06 3.56
C ASP A 833 -27.90 30.71 4.77
N ILE A 834 -28.47 30.86 5.95
CA ILE A 834 -27.79 30.59 7.23
C ILE A 834 -27.30 29.14 7.30
N SER A 835 -28.09 28.19 6.80
CA SER A 835 -27.75 26.76 6.83
C SER A 835 -26.53 26.45 5.97
N GLU A 836 -26.45 27.06 4.78
CA GLU A 836 -25.36 26.90 3.84
C GLU A 836 -24.09 27.63 4.30
N MET A 837 -24.20 28.82 4.89
CA MET A 837 -23.04 29.52 5.47
C MET A 837 -22.45 28.74 6.64
N ARG A 838 -23.28 28.15 7.51
CA ARG A 838 -22.82 27.23 8.58
C ARG A 838 -22.17 25.98 7.98
N ALA A 839 -22.78 25.36 6.97
CA ALA A 839 -22.23 24.16 6.35
C ALA A 839 -20.89 24.43 5.64
N LEU A 840 -20.76 25.59 4.99
CA LEU A 840 -19.50 26.05 4.41
C LEU A 840 -18.42 26.25 5.49
N ALA A 841 -18.78 26.87 6.61
CA ALA A 841 -17.86 27.09 7.73
C ALA A 841 -17.42 25.78 8.40
N GLU A 842 -18.30 24.78 8.52
CA GLU A 842 -17.95 23.43 8.99
C GLU A 842 -16.92 22.74 8.08
N LEU A 843 -17.03 22.92 6.76
CA LEU A 843 -16.15 22.30 5.77
C LEU A 843 -14.79 22.99 5.69
N LEU A 844 -14.78 24.33 5.62
CA LEU A 844 -13.57 25.13 5.41
C LEU A 844 -12.82 25.42 6.72
N GLY A 845 -13.55 25.46 7.84
CA GLY A 845 -13.03 25.89 9.13
C GLY A 845 -12.43 27.31 9.12
N PRO A 846 -11.75 27.71 10.20
CA PRO A 846 -11.14 29.04 10.30
C PRO A 846 -10.13 29.35 9.18
N TYR A 847 -9.34 28.36 8.75
CA TYR A 847 -8.34 28.55 7.70
C TYR A 847 -8.96 28.85 6.34
N GLY A 848 -9.89 28.01 5.89
CA GLY A 848 -10.54 28.21 4.59
C GLY A 848 -11.43 29.46 4.58
N MET A 849 -12.09 29.77 5.69
CA MET A 849 -12.89 30.99 5.82
C MET A 849 -12.01 32.26 5.84
N LYS A 850 -10.81 32.21 6.44
CA LYS A 850 -9.80 33.28 6.33
C LYS A 850 -9.32 33.44 4.88
N PHE A 851 -9.09 32.36 4.16
CA PHE A 851 -8.70 32.43 2.74
C PHE A 851 -9.80 33.03 1.86
N LEU A 852 -11.05 32.58 2.02
CA LEU A 852 -12.23 33.17 1.35
C LEU A 852 -12.29 34.67 1.63
N SER A 853 -12.14 35.04 2.89
CA SER A 853 -12.12 36.41 3.37
C SER A 853 -11.05 37.28 2.73
N GLU A 854 -9.80 36.81 2.64
CA GLU A 854 -8.69 37.53 2.02
C GLU A 854 -8.94 37.78 0.53
N ASN A 855 -9.49 36.80 -0.20
CA ASN A 855 -9.86 36.96 -1.61
C ASN A 855 -11.01 37.96 -1.78
N LEU A 856 -12.02 37.95 -0.89
CA LEU A 856 -13.07 38.97 -0.87
C LEU A 856 -12.48 40.37 -0.66
N MET A 857 -11.53 40.52 0.27
CA MET A 857 -10.84 41.80 0.53
C MET A 857 -10.03 42.27 -0.68
N TRP A 858 -9.42 41.37 -1.45
CA TRP A 858 -8.73 41.72 -2.69
C TRP A 858 -9.68 42.39 -3.70
N HIS A 859 -10.89 41.85 -3.89
CA HIS A 859 -11.89 42.46 -4.75
C HIS A 859 -12.40 43.82 -4.22
N VAL A 860 -12.58 43.96 -2.90
CA VAL A 860 -12.93 45.24 -2.28
C VAL A 860 -11.85 46.29 -2.54
N THR A 861 -10.60 45.93 -2.30
CA THR A 861 -9.42 46.77 -2.56
C THR A 861 -9.35 47.23 -4.02
N SER A 862 -9.62 46.33 -4.98
CA SER A 862 -9.72 46.68 -6.41
C SER A 862 -10.76 47.77 -6.67
N GLN A 863 -11.95 47.68 -6.04
CA GLN A 863 -12.98 48.71 -6.15
C GLN A 863 -12.57 50.03 -5.48
N ILE A 864 -11.86 49.99 -4.34
CA ILE A 864 -11.35 51.18 -3.64
C ILE A 864 -10.34 51.93 -4.51
N VAL A 865 -9.44 51.24 -5.20
CA VAL A 865 -8.48 51.87 -6.13
C VAL A 865 -9.20 52.64 -7.22
N GLU A 866 -10.25 52.06 -7.80
CA GLU A 866 -11.06 52.73 -8.81
C GLU A 866 -11.85 53.92 -8.25
N LEU A 867 -12.35 53.82 -7.01
CA LEU A 867 -12.99 54.95 -6.31
C LEU A 867 -12.01 56.10 -6.05
N LYS A 868 -10.76 55.81 -5.66
CA LYS A 868 -9.72 56.82 -5.47
C LYS A 868 -9.48 57.60 -6.77
N LYS A 869 -9.46 56.93 -7.94
CA LYS A 869 -9.32 57.60 -9.24
C LYS A 869 -10.46 58.59 -9.49
N LEU A 870 -11.71 58.19 -9.25
CA LEU A 870 -12.88 59.07 -9.40
C LEU A 870 -12.82 60.29 -8.47
N VAL A 871 -12.29 60.13 -7.25
CA VAL A 871 -12.10 61.25 -6.31
C VAL A 871 -11.03 62.21 -6.80
N VAL A 872 -9.91 61.69 -7.32
CA VAL A 872 -8.81 62.52 -7.87
C VAL A 872 -9.28 63.30 -9.09
N GLU A 873 -10.07 62.69 -9.98
CA GLU A 873 -10.67 63.36 -11.15
C GLU A 873 -11.60 64.53 -10.78
N ASN A 874 -12.24 64.48 -9.61
CA ASN A 874 -13.18 65.49 -9.13
C ASN A 874 -12.63 66.33 -7.96
N MET A 875 -11.31 66.28 -7.70
CA MET A 875 -10.72 66.77 -6.45
C MET A 875 -11.05 68.24 -6.15
N ASP A 876 -10.91 69.14 -7.13
CA ASP A 876 -11.13 70.58 -6.95
C ASP A 876 -12.58 70.91 -6.60
N ILE A 877 -13.54 70.24 -7.25
CA ILE A 877 -14.98 70.41 -7.01
C ILE A 877 -15.34 69.87 -5.63
N LEU A 878 -14.83 68.69 -5.25
CA LEU A 878 -15.11 68.07 -3.95
C LEU A 878 -14.57 68.91 -2.78
N VAL A 879 -13.41 69.56 -2.93
CA VAL A 879 -12.87 70.50 -1.92
C VAL A 879 -13.78 71.71 -1.75
N GLN A 880 -14.32 72.26 -2.85
CA GLN A 880 -15.26 73.37 -2.79
C GLN A 880 -16.60 72.99 -2.13
N ILE A 881 -17.10 71.79 -2.44
CA ILE A 881 -18.31 71.21 -1.83
C ILE A 881 -18.10 71.04 -0.32
N ARG A 882 -17.00 70.41 0.11
CA ARG A 882 -16.68 70.20 1.54
C ARG A 882 -16.61 71.51 2.33
N SER A 883 -16.17 72.60 1.70
CA SER A 883 -16.04 73.91 2.36
C SER A 883 -17.33 74.74 2.36
N ASN A 884 -18.32 74.38 1.55
CA ASN A 884 -19.52 75.20 1.32
C ASN A 884 -20.85 74.43 1.33
N PHE A 885 -20.90 73.21 1.88
CA PHE A 885 -22.12 72.37 1.89
C PHE A 885 -23.35 73.03 2.55
N SER A 886 -23.14 74.04 3.40
CA SER A 886 -24.21 74.83 4.04
C SER A 886 -24.83 75.92 3.14
N LYS A 887 -24.25 76.21 1.96
CA LYS A 887 -24.73 77.26 1.04
C LYS A 887 -25.46 76.65 -0.16
N ALA A 888 -26.79 76.61 -0.11
CA ALA A 888 -27.65 75.95 -1.10
C ALA A 888 -27.44 76.44 -2.55
N ASP A 889 -27.33 77.76 -2.78
CA ASP A 889 -27.18 78.33 -4.13
C ASP A 889 -25.86 77.93 -4.80
N LEU A 890 -24.77 77.84 -4.04
CA LEU A 890 -23.47 77.41 -4.55
C LEU A 890 -23.48 75.90 -4.84
N MET A 891 -24.10 75.10 -3.97
CA MET A 891 -24.24 73.66 -4.14
C MET A 891 -25.03 73.30 -5.40
N ALA A 892 -26.10 74.04 -5.73
CA ALA A 892 -26.86 73.86 -6.96
C ALA A 892 -26.01 74.04 -8.25
N SER A 893 -24.96 74.86 -8.18
CA SER A 893 -24.03 75.08 -9.30
C SER A 893 -22.88 74.05 -9.38
N LEU A 894 -22.46 73.48 -8.25
CA LEU A 894 -21.32 72.57 -8.14
C LEU A 894 -21.69 71.10 -8.37
N LEU A 895 -22.87 70.66 -7.91
CA LEU A 895 -23.31 69.25 -8.04
C LEU A 895 -23.38 68.75 -9.49
N PRO A 896 -23.88 69.52 -10.48
CA PRO A 896 -23.92 69.07 -11.88
C PRO A 896 -22.53 68.93 -12.53
N GLN A 897 -21.47 69.48 -11.93
CA GLN A 897 -20.10 69.42 -12.46
C GLN A 897 -19.37 68.12 -12.06
N LEU A 898 -19.91 67.35 -11.11
CA LEU A 898 -19.32 66.08 -10.69
C LEU A 898 -19.45 65.01 -11.79
N MET A 899 -18.32 64.45 -12.21
CA MET A 899 -18.28 63.35 -13.18
C MET A 899 -18.25 61.99 -12.48
N GLY A 900 -19.09 61.05 -12.91
CA GLY A 900 -19.03 59.66 -12.45
C GLY A 900 -19.68 59.38 -11.08
N ALA A 901 -20.57 60.24 -10.58
CA ALA A 901 -21.27 60.05 -9.31
C ALA A 901 -22.08 58.72 -9.24
N GLU A 902 -22.70 58.29 -10.34
CA GLU A 902 -23.36 56.98 -10.43
C GLU A 902 -22.37 55.81 -10.30
N ASN A 903 -21.16 55.95 -10.85
CA ASN A 903 -20.12 54.94 -10.73
C ASN A 903 -19.60 54.82 -9.29
N VAL A 904 -19.53 55.94 -8.55
CA VAL A 904 -19.19 55.93 -7.11
C VAL A 904 -20.20 55.10 -6.33
N LEU A 905 -21.50 55.35 -6.54
CA LEU A 905 -22.57 54.60 -5.89
C LEU A 905 -22.56 53.11 -6.28
N LYS A 906 -22.39 52.81 -7.57
CA LYS A 906 -22.32 51.42 -8.05
C LYS A 906 -21.16 50.65 -7.43
N ARG A 907 -19.95 51.23 -7.43
CA ARG A 907 -18.75 50.59 -6.86
C ARG A 907 -18.84 50.44 -5.34
N MET A 908 -19.35 51.46 -4.63
CA MET A 908 -19.62 51.35 -3.20
C MET A 908 -20.69 50.29 -2.90
N THR A 909 -21.69 50.12 -3.76
CA THR A 909 -22.71 49.07 -3.61
C THR A 909 -22.09 47.68 -3.78
N ILE A 910 -21.20 47.49 -4.77
CA ILE A 910 -20.44 46.24 -4.96
C ILE A 910 -19.61 45.92 -3.72
N ILE A 911 -18.87 46.91 -3.18
CA ILE A 911 -18.13 46.73 -1.92
C ILE A 911 -19.07 46.31 -0.79
N GLY A 912 -20.21 46.97 -0.66
CA GLY A 912 -21.23 46.65 0.33
C GLY A 912 -21.75 45.22 0.22
N VAL A 913 -22.03 44.76 -1.00
CA VAL A 913 -22.46 43.39 -1.27
C VAL A 913 -21.41 42.38 -0.82
N ILE A 914 -20.14 42.60 -1.17
CA ILE A 914 -19.03 41.71 -0.79
C ILE A 914 -18.85 41.68 0.73
N LEU A 915 -18.87 42.84 1.40
CA LEU A 915 -18.73 42.94 2.85
C LEU A 915 -19.92 42.31 3.58
N THR A 916 -21.12 42.38 3.00
CA THR A 916 -22.30 41.77 3.60
C THR A 916 -22.26 40.25 3.46
N PHE A 917 -21.84 39.73 2.31
CA PHE A 917 -21.57 38.30 2.15
C PHE A 917 -20.50 37.81 3.14
N ARG A 918 -19.40 38.55 3.29
CA ARG A 918 -18.38 38.28 4.31
C ARG A 918 -18.98 38.23 5.72
N ALA A 919 -19.84 39.18 6.08
CA ALA A 919 -20.46 39.20 7.41
C ALA A 919 -21.33 37.97 7.64
N MET A 920 -22.10 37.53 6.64
CA MET A 920 -22.90 36.30 6.72
C MET A 920 -22.02 35.06 6.87
N ALA A 921 -20.92 34.98 6.13
CA ALA A 921 -19.93 33.91 6.22
C ALA A 921 -19.26 33.87 7.61
N GLN A 922 -18.93 35.03 8.18
CA GLN A 922 -18.35 35.15 9.53
C GLN A 922 -19.34 34.77 10.62
N GLU A 923 -20.62 35.14 10.50
CA GLU A 923 -21.66 34.72 11.45
C GLU A 923 -21.84 33.19 11.42
N GLY A 924 -21.86 32.60 10.21
CA GLY A 924 -21.85 31.14 10.05
C GLY A 924 -20.65 30.48 10.74
N LEU A 925 -19.46 31.06 10.61
CA LEU A 925 -18.25 30.59 11.29
C LEU A 925 -18.35 30.73 12.81
N ARG A 926 -18.87 31.85 13.31
CA ARG A 926 -19.03 32.10 14.74
C ARG A 926 -19.90 31.04 15.39
N GLU A 927 -21.03 30.72 14.76
CA GLU A 927 -21.96 29.72 15.28
C GLU A 927 -21.33 28.31 15.33
N VAL A 928 -20.65 27.92 14.24
CA VAL A 928 -19.94 26.64 14.15
C VAL A 928 -18.83 26.56 15.20
N PHE A 929 -18.02 27.61 15.32
CA PHE A 929 -16.90 27.63 16.25
C PHE A 929 -17.36 27.69 17.72
N SER A 930 -18.50 28.34 18.00
CA SER A 930 -19.14 28.32 19.33
C SER A 930 -19.64 26.93 19.72
N SER A 931 -20.15 26.17 18.75
CA SER A 931 -20.58 24.79 18.96
C SER A 931 -19.40 23.83 19.16
N HIS A 932 -18.37 23.94 18.32
CA HIS A 932 -17.23 23.01 18.33
C HIS A 932 -16.15 23.32 19.36
N CYS A 933 -15.90 24.61 19.63
CA CYS A 933 -14.81 25.11 20.45
C CYS A 933 -15.28 26.11 21.54
N PRO A 934 -16.29 25.78 22.37
CA PRO A 934 -16.88 26.73 23.32
C PRO A 934 -15.86 27.28 24.33
N PHE A 935 -14.86 26.49 24.71
CA PHE A 935 -13.82 26.89 25.66
C PHE A 935 -12.81 27.88 25.09
N LEU A 936 -12.69 27.98 23.75
CA LEU A 936 -11.86 29.01 23.11
C LEU A 936 -12.67 30.28 22.86
N MET A 937 -13.97 30.16 22.58
CA MET A 937 -14.83 31.32 22.30
C MET A 937 -14.96 32.28 23.49
N GLY A 938 -15.25 31.78 24.69
CA GLY A 938 -15.42 32.63 25.87
C GLY A 938 -14.23 33.59 26.11
N PRO A 939 -12.99 33.08 26.16
CA PRO A 939 -11.80 33.93 26.26
C PRO A 939 -11.60 34.92 25.09
N ILE A 940 -11.92 34.51 23.85
CA ILE A 940 -11.78 35.38 22.67
C ILE A 940 -12.78 36.55 22.73
N GLU A 941 -14.03 36.27 23.06
CA GLU A 941 -15.08 37.29 23.22
C GLU A 941 -14.73 38.24 24.37
N CYS A 942 -14.26 37.70 25.50
CA CYS A 942 -13.81 38.49 26.64
C CYS A 942 -12.62 39.39 26.30
N LEU A 943 -11.63 38.88 25.55
CA LEU A 943 -10.47 39.67 25.11
C LEU A 943 -10.88 40.84 24.22
N LYS A 944 -11.87 40.64 23.35
CA LYS A 944 -12.44 41.71 22.52
C LYS A 944 -13.13 42.78 23.39
N GLU A 945 -13.89 42.37 24.40
CA GLU A 945 -14.58 43.31 25.31
C GLU A 945 -13.62 44.20 26.11
N PHE A 946 -12.38 43.76 26.34
CA PHE A 946 -11.34 44.57 27.01
C PHE A 946 -10.68 45.62 26.10
N VAL A 947 -10.98 45.64 24.80
CA VAL A 947 -10.48 46.66 23.89
C VAL A 947 -11.21 47.97 24.16
N THR A 948 -10.46 49.01 24.52
CA THR A 948 -10.99 50.36 24.77
C THR A 948 -10.50 51.33 23.68
N PRO A 949 -11.15 52.49 23.50
CA PRO A 949 -10.68 53.50 22.56
C PRO A 949 -9.24 53.99 22.81
N ASP A 950 -8.74 53.84 24.04
CA ASP A 950 -7.38 54.22 24.46
C ASP A 950 -6.34 53.11 24.21
N THR A 951 -6.77 51.92 23.79
CA THR A 951 -5.89 50.79 23.52
C THR A 951 -5.06 51.04 22.25
N ASP A 952 -3.77 50.71 22.28
CA ASP A 952 -2.86 50.87 21.14
C ASP A 952 -3.42 50.18 19.88
N ILE A 953 -3.41 50.90 18.75
CA ILE A 953 -4.08 50.46 17.53
C ILE A 953 -3.51 49.15 16.97
N LYS A 954 -2.22 48.88 17.17
CA LYS A 954 -1.62 47.61 16.74
C LYS A 954 -2.11 46.46 17.61
N VAL A 955 -2.19 46.68 18.93
CA VAL A 955 -2.75 45.69 19.86
C VAL A 955 -4.23 45.42 19.56
N THR A 956 -5.02 46.48 19.33
CA THR A 956 -6.43 46.39 18.93
C THR A 956 -6.59 45.55 17.66
N LEU A 957 -5.78 45.80 16.63
CA LEU A 957 -5.84 45.04 15.37
C LEU A 957 -5.43 43.58 15.56
N SER A 958 -4.46 43.26 16.43
CA SER A 958 -4.10 41.87 16.74
C SER A 958 -5.21 41.12 17.47
N VAL A 959 -5.89 41.77 18.44
CA VAL A 959 -7.05 41.20 19.13
C VAL A 959 -8.20 41.00 18.15
N PHE A 960 -8.46 41.98 17.29
CA PHE A 960 -9.51 41.89 16.27
C PHE A 960 -9.20 40.84 15.20
N GLU A 961 -7.93 40.61 14.83
CA GLU A 961 -7.56 39.53 13.91
C GLU A 961 -7.91 38.17 14.51
N LEU A 962 -7.59 37.95 15.79
CA LEU A 962 -7.97 36.72 16.50
C LEU A 962 -9.49 36.57 16.61
N ALA A 963 -10.20 37.63 16.97
CA ALA A 963 -11.66 37.63 17.08
C ALA A 963 -12.33 37.36 15.73
N SER A 964 -11.87 38.01 14.66
CA SER A 964 -12.36 37.82 13.30
C SER A 964 -12.08 36.41 12.77
N ALA A 965 -10.93 35.81 13.11
CA ALA A 965 -10.63 34.42 12.76
C ALA A 965 -11.59 33.41 13.44
N ALA A 966 -12.25 33.80 14.52
CA ALA A 966 -13.27 33.02 15.21
C ALA A 966 -14.72 33.39 14.82
N GLY A 967 -14.91 34.24 13.80
CA GLY A 967 -16.24 34.69 13.38
C GLY A 967 -16.83 35.86 14.18
N VAL A 968 -16.12 36.36 15.20
CA VAL A 968 -16.63 37.46 16.03
C VAL A 968 -16.54 38.77 15.23
N GLY A 969 -17.67 39.45 15.07
CA GLY A 969 -17.72 40.75 14.38
C GLY A 969 -16.90 41.81 15.12
N CYS A 970 -16.12 42.60 14.40
CA CYS A 970 -15.26 43.67 14.94
C CYS A 970 -15.71 45.04 14.42
N ASP A 971 -15.54 46.08 15.24
CA ASP A 971 -15.86 47.47 14.86
C ASP A 971 -14.99 47.95 13.70
N ILE A 972 -13.74 47.49 13.67
CA ILE A 972 -12.78 47.72 12.59
C ILE A 972 -12.39 46.35 12.04
N ASP A 973 -12.60 46.14 10.73
CA ASP A 973 -12.21 44.89 10.07
C ASP A 973 -10.68 44.82 9.86
N PRO A 974 -9.96 43.93 10.56
CA PRO A 974 -8.50 43.83 10.47
C PRO A 974 -8.04 43.36 9.09
N ALA A 975 -8.82 42.51 8.41
CA ALA A 975 -8.47 42.00 7.08
C ALA A 975 -8.58 43.11 6.03
N LEU A 976 -9.59 43.97 6.16
CA LEU A 976 -9.74 45.14 5.28
C LEU A 976 -8.64 46.19 5.53
N VAL A 977 -8.31 46.45 6.81
CA VAL A 977 -7.19 47.34 7.18
C VAL A 977 -5.87 46.84 6.59
N ALA A 978 -5.56 45.55 6.73
CA ALA A 978 -4.36 44.95 6.17
C ALA A 978 -4.34 45.02 4.62
N ALA A 979 -5.47 44.70 3.97
CA ALA A 979 -5.59 44.76 2.52
C ALA A 979 -5.42 46.19 1.96
N ILE A 980 -5.94 47.21 2.65
CA ILE A 980 -5.77 48.62 2.27
C ILE A 980 -4.35 49.11 2.56
N ALA A 981 -3.75 48.71 3.69
CA ALA A 981 -2.38 49.07 4.03
C ALA A 981 -1.37 48.59 2.98
N ASN A 982 -1.59 47.39 2.43
CA ASN A 982 -0.77 46.81 1.36
C ASN A 982 -0.88 47.55 0.01
N LEU A 983 -1.84 48.45 -0.17
CA LEU A 983 -1.94 49.30 -1.37
C LEU A 983 -1.02 50.51 -1.36
N LYS A 984 -0.42 50.84 -0.20
CA LYS A 984 0.49 51.97 -0.10
C LYS A 984 1.73 51.71 -0.96
N THR A 985 1.83 52.42 -2.08
CA THR A 985 3.07 52.53 -2.86
C THR A 985 3.99 53.56 -2.19
N ASP A 986 5.30 53.31 -2.14
CA ASP A 986 6.30 54.21 -1.53
C ASP A 986 6.36 55.65 -2.14
N SER A 987 5.55 55.95 -3.16
CA SER A 987 5.60 57.18 -3.96
C SER A 987 4.55 58.26 -3.63
N SER A 988 3.51 57.97 -2.86
CA SER A 988 2.42 58.94 -2.52
C SER A 988 2.58 59.53 -1.11
N SER A 989 2.34 60.84 -0.96
CA SER A 989 2.39 61.48 0.36
C SER A 989 1.20 61.04 1.23
N SER A 990 1.45 60.69 2.50
CA SER A 990 0.40 60.20 3.41
C SER A 990 -0.72 61.23 3.66
N GLU A 991 -0.45 62.53 3.48
CA GLU A 991 -1.46 63.58 3.61
C GLU A 991 -2.40 63.64 2.39
N GLU A 992 -1.89 63.36 1.19
CA GLU A 992 -2.67 63.36 -0.03
C GLU A 992 -3.63 62.17 -0.08
N GLU A 993 -3.18 60.99 0.36
CA GLU A 993 -4.05 59.81 0.48
C GLU A 993 -5.15 60.00 1.53
N TYR A 994 -4.82 60.66 2.66
CA TYR A 994 -5.81 61.03 3.67
C TYR A 994 -6.83 62.04 3.14
N LYS A 995 -6.38 63.04 2.36
CA LYS A 995 -7.27 63.99 1.69
C LYS A 995 -8.23 63.29 0.75
N VAL A 996 -7.74 62.35 -0.08
CA VAL A 996 -8.58 61.54 -0.98
C VAL A 996 -9.62 60.73 -0.19
N ALA A 997 -9.23 60.12 0.94
CA ALA A 997 -10.17 59.38 1.78
C ALA A 997 -11.28 60.27 2.38
N CYS A 998 -10.94 61.49 2.80
CA CYS A 998 -11.94 62.46 3.25
C CYS A 998 -12.89 62.88 2.12
N LEU A 999 -12.35 63.16 0.93
CA LEU A 999 -13.16 63.59 -0.21
C LEU A 999 -14.03 62.46 -0.77
N LEU A 1000 -13.64 61.19 -0.61
CA LEU A 1000 -14.48 60.03 -0.94
C LEU A 1000 -15.79 60.03 -0.15
N LEU A 1001 -15.73 60.32 1.16
CA LEU A 1001 -16.93 60.45 1.99
C LEU A 1001 -17.84 61.56 1.51
N ILE A 1002 -17.28 62.72 1.17
CA ILE A 1002 -18.04 63.86 0.65
C ILE A 1002 -18.69 63.51 -0.69
N PHE A 1003 -17.94 62.88 -1.60
CA PHE A 1003 -18.44 62.46 -2.90
C PHE A 1003 -19.59 61.47 -2.75
N LEU A 1004 -19.47 60.51 -1.84
CA LEU A 1004 -20.52 59.55 -1.55
C LEU A 1004 -21.77 60.22 -0.97
N ALA A 1005 -21.60 61.09 0.02
CA ALA A 1005 -22.69 61.79 0.71
C ALA A 1005 -23.56 62.61 -0.26
N VAL A 1006 -22.93 63.38 -1.15
CA VAL A 1006 -23.65 64.22 -2.13
C VAL A 1006 -24.21 63.43 -3.31
N SER A 1007 -23.76 62.18 -3.51
CA SER A 1007 -24.27 61.31 -4.57
C SER A 1007 -25.54 60.56 -4.16
N LEU A 1008 -25.79 60.31 -2.86
CA LEU A 1008 -26.97 59.56 -2.37
C LEU A 1008 -28.31 60.03 -2.96
N PRO A 1009 -28.60 61.35 -3.12
CA PRO A 1009 -29.84 61.81 -3.74
C PRO A 1009 -30.09 61.28 -5.16
N LEU A 1010 -29.05 60.95 -5.92
CA LEU A 1010 -29.17 60.37 -7.26
C LEU A 1010 -29.88 59.02 -7.26
N LEU A 1011 -29.83 58.28 -6.15
CA LEU A 1011 -30.52 56.99 -6.02
C LEU A 1011 -32.06 57.13 -6.07
N ALA A 1012 -32.59 58.33 -5.83
CA ALA A 1012 -34.04 58.57 -5.82
C ALA A 1012 -34.68 58.51 -7.22
N THR A 1013 -33.89 58.66 -8.30
CA THR A 1013 -34.37 58.56 -9.69
C THR A 1013 -34.43 57.11 -10.18
N ASP A 1014 -33.62 56.22 -9.61
CA ASP A 1014 -33.56 54.81 -10.01
C ASP A 1014 -34.83 54.05 -9.56
N PRO A 1015 -35.61 53.46 -10.49
CA PRO A 1015 -36.82 52.72 -10.17
C PRO A 1015 -36.58 51.51 -9.24
N SER A 1016 -35.38 50.94 -9.25
CA SER A 1016 -35.01 49.78 -8.43
C SER A 1016 -34.65 50.12 -6.98
N SER A 1017 -34.52 51.41 -6.66
CA SER A 1017 -34.28 51.95 -5.32
C SER A 1017 -35.53 52.09 -4.44
N PHE A 1018 -36.60 51.35 -4.75
CA PHE A 1018 -37.77 51.27 -3.88
C PHE A 1018 -37.54 50.29 -2.74
N TYR A 1019 -37.83 50.70 -1.50
CA TYR A 1019 -37.70 49.84 -0.32
C TYR A 1019 -38.87 48.84 -0.25
N SER A 1020 -38.56 47.55 -0.35
CA SER A 1020 -39.55 46.47 -0.24
C SER A 1020 -39.56 45.89 1.16
N ILE A 1021 -40.73 45.92 1.80
CA ILE A 1021 -40.95 45.31 3.12
C ILE A 1021 -40.85 43.78 3.07
N GLU A 1022 -41.23 43.16 1.97
CA GLU A 1022 -41.17 41.68 1.84
C GLU A 1022 -39.74 41.15 1.85
N LYS A 1023 -38.81 41.94 1.32
CA LYS A 1023 -37.38 41.63 1.29
C LYS A 1023 -36.61 42.27 2.44
N ASP A 1024 -37.25 43.22 3.13
CA ASP A 1024 -36.63 44.17 4.06
C ASP A 1024 -35.39 44.85 3.49
N GLY A 1025 -35.50 45.34 2.24
CA GLY A 1025 -34.37 45.85 1.48
C GLY A 1025 -34.74 46.43 0.12
N TYR A 1026 -33.73 46.69 -0.72
CA TYR A 1026 -33.87 47.33 -2.04
C TYR A 1026 -33.50 46.37 -3.17
N SER A 1027 -34.13 46.51 -4.34
CA SER A 1027 -33.94 45.59 -5.47
C SER A 1027 -32.61 45.77 -6.22
N ASN A 1028 -31.88 46.84 -5.95
CA ASN A 1028 -30.54 47.12 -6.46
C ASN A 1028 -29.43 47.01 -5.39
N ASN A 1029 -29.72 46.37 -4.24
CA ASN A 1029 -28.76 46.15 -3.16
C ASN A 1029 -28.19 47.41 -2.50
N ILE A 1030 -28.81 48.59 -2.65
CA ILE A 1030 -28.28 49.82 -2.03
C ILE A 1030 -28.33 49.81 -0.50
N HIS A 1031 -29.11 48.93 0.14
CA HIS A 1031 -29.02 48.72 1.59
C HIS A 1031 -27.64 48.18 1.99
N CYS A 1032 -26.93 47.45 1.12
CA CYS A 1032 -25.57 47.00 1.38
C CYS A 1032 -24.55 48.15 1.39
N LEU A 1033 -24.89 49.32 0.81
CA LEU A 1033 -24.05 50.52 0.89
C LEU A 1033 -23.77 50.90 2.34
N THR A 1034 -24.69 50.64 3.25
CA THR A 1034 -24.56 51.00 4.68
C THR A 1034 -23.31 50.37 5.27
N LYS A 1035 -23.11 49.06 5.08
CA LYS A 1035 -21.92 48.35 5.55
C LYS A 1035 -20.63 48.88 4.89
N ALA A 1036 -20.67 49.26 3.61
CA ALA A 1036 -19.52 49.88 2.94
C ALA A 1036 -19.20 51.30 3.48
N ILE A 1037 -20.23 52.12 3.74
CA ILE A 1037 -20.13 53.47 4.30
C ILE A 1037 -19.50 53.43 5.70
N ILE A 1038 -19.67 52.35 6.46
CA ILE A 1038 -19.07 52.21 7.79
C ILE A 1038 -17.67 51.60 7.70
N GLN A 1039 -17.54 50.43 7.08
CA GLN A 1039 -16.32 49.62 7.15
C GLN A 1039 -15.17 50.19 6.30
N VAL A 1040 -15.44 50.78 5.13
CA VAL A 1040 -14.38 51.34 4.27
C VAL A 1040 -13.73 52.57 4.93
N PRO A 1041 -14.49 53.56 5.44
CA PRO A 1041 -13.93 54.67 6.21
C PRO A 1041 -13.27 54.22 7.51
N ALA A 1042 -13.86 53.28 8.25
CA ALA A 1042 -13.25 52.73 9.45
C ALA A 1042 -11.85 52.17 9.17
N ALA A 1043 -11.70 51.38 8.09
CA ALA A 1043 -10.41 50.85 7.69
C ALA A 1043 -9.44 51.93 7.18
N LEU A 1044 -9.89 52.84 6.31
CA LEU A 1044 -9.05 53.92 5.76
C LEU A 1044 -8.51 54.82 6.88
N PHE A 1045 -9.37 55.32 7.77
CA PHE A 1045 -8.93 56.24 8.82
C PHE A 1045 -8.11 55.56 9.91
N THR A 1046 -8.31 54.25 10.14
CA THR A 1046 -7.40 53.44 10.96
C THR A 1046 -6.00 53.38 10.33
N VAL A 1047 -5.90 53.13 9.02
CA VAL A 1047 -4.61 53.09 8.27
C VAL A 1047 -3.88 54.45 8.28
N TYR A 1048 -4.62 55.56 8.36
CA TYR A 1048 -4.06 56.92 8.44
C TYR A 1048 -3.91 57.43 9.89
N ASN A 1049 -4.23 56.61 10.89
CA ASN A 1049 -4.19 56.95 12.32
C ASN A 1049 -5.03 58.21 12.66
N LYS A 1050 -6.29 58.22 12.21
CA LYS A 1050 -7.27 59.29 12.41
C LYS A 1050 -8.54 58.76 13.07
N ASN A 1051 -9.24 59.64 13.78
CA ASN A 1051 -10.48 59.28 14.46
C ASN A 1051 -11.62 59.01 13.44
N VAL A 1052 -12.17 57.80 13.46
CA VAL A 1052 -13.22 57.33 12.53
C VAL A 1052 -14.55 58.06 12.77
N GLU A 1053 -14.94 58.23 14.03
CA GLU A 1053 -16.22 58.84 14.45
C GLU A 1053 -16.36 60.27 13.92
N THR A 1054 -15.29 61.07 13.99
CA THR A 1054 -15.30 62.46 13.48
C THR A 1054 -15.64 62.53 12.00
N HIS A 1055 -15.09 61.62 11.19
CA HIS A 1055 -15.29 61.60 9.74
C HIS A 1055 -16.66 61.04 9.35
N LEU A 1056 -17.16 60.03 10.07
CA LEU A 1056 -18.51 59.51 9.86
C LEU A 1056 -19.58 60.53 10.28
N LYS A 1057 -19.35 61.34 11.32
CA LYS A 1057 -20.21 62.48 11.67
C LYS A 1057 -20.26 63.53 10.56
N GLU A 1058 -19.11 63.86 9.97
CA GLU A 1058 -19.05 64.78 8.82
C GLU A 1058 -19.85 64.22 7.63
N PHE A 1059 -19.66 62.95 7.30
CA PHE A 1059 -20.46 62.26 6.28
C PHE A 1059 -21.96 62.36 6.59
N LEU A 1060 -22.36 62.07 7.82
CA LEU A 1060 -23.76 62.07 8.24
C LEU A 1060 -24.41 63.44 8.07
N VAL A 1061 -23.72 64.52 8.45
CA VAL A 1061 -24.21 65.89 8.29
C VAL A 1061 -24.36 66.24 6.81
N VAL A 1062 -23.35 65.97 5.98
CA VAL A 1062 -23.38 66.30 4.55
C VAL A 1062 -24.47 65.51 3.83
N ALA A 1063 -24.58 64.20 4.10
CA ALA A 1063 -25.62 63.34 3.53
C ALA A 1063 -27.03 63.81 3.93
N SER A 1064 -27.21 64.19 5.20
CA SER A 1064 -28.48 64.72 5.70
C SER A 1064 -28.88 66.02 5.01
N VAL A 1065 -27.94 66.95 4.85
CA VAL A 1065 -28.18 68.22 4.12
C VAL A 1065 -28.56 67.94 2.67
N SER A 1066 -27.84 67.04 1.98
CA SER A 1066 -28.13 66.68 0.59
C SER A 1066 -29.52 66.03 0.41
N LEU A 1067 -29.94 65.17 1.34
CA LEU A 1067 -31.26 64.54 1.30
C LEU A 1067 -32.40 65.49 1.71
N LEU A 1068 -32.16 66.42 2.63
CA LEU A 1068 -33.13 67.47 2.99
C LEU A 1068 -33.36 68.46 1.83
N GLN A 1069 -32.31 68.78 1.06
CA GLN A 1069 -32.42 69.56 -0.17
C GLN A 1069 -33.27 68.85 -1.22
N LEU A 1070 -33.11 67.52 -1.38
CA LEU A 1070 -34.01 66.71 -2.22
C LEU A 1070 -35.47 66.76 -1.72
N GLY A 1071 -35.69 66.96 -0.43
CA GLY A 1071 -37.02 67.18 0.16
C GLY A 1071 -37.76 68.42 -0.35
N GLN A 1072 -37.01 69.43 -0.82
CA GLN A 1072 -37.53 70.69 -1.37
C GLN A 1072 -37.72 70.67 -2.90
N GLU A 1073 -37.22 69.63 -3.57
CA GLU A 1073 -37.33 69.44 -5.03
C GLU A 1073 -38.79 69.13 -5.42
N THR A 1074 -39.29 69.77 -6.47
CA THR A 1074 -40.69 69.63 -6.92
C THR A 1074 -40.85 68.70 -8.11
N ASP A 1075 -39.73 68.35 -8.77
CA ASP A 1075 -39.71 67.40 -9.88
C ASP A 1075 -40.02 65.97 -9.41
N LYS A 1076 -41.16 65.44 -9.87
CA LYS A 1076 -41.64 64.09 -9.56
C LYS A 1076 -40.72 62.98 -10.07
N LEU A 1077 -39.92 63.23 -11.11
CA LEU A 1077 -38.95 62.25 -11.62
C LEU A 1077 -37.73 62.17 -10.71
N LYS A 1078 -37.25 63.32 -10.21
CA LYS A 1078 -36.12 63.40 -9.26
C LYS A 1078 -36.48 62.94 -7.85
N THR A 1079 -37.75 63.06 -7.46
CA THR A 1079 -38.23 62.69 -6.12
C THR A 1079 -38.94 61.33 -6.07
N ARG A 1080 -38.89 60.53 -7.14
CA ARG A 1080 -39.66 59.28 -7.31
C ARG A 1080 -39.56 58.31 -6.13
N ASN A 1081 -38.36 58.01 -5.67
CA ASN A 1081 -38.10 57.08 -4.56
C ASN A 1081 -37.55 57.79 -3.30
N ARG A 1082 -37.83 59.09 -3.14
CA ARG A 1082 -37.27 59.93 -2.05
C ARG A 1082 -37.51 59.36 -0.65
N GLU A 1083 -38.74 58.91 -0.36
CA GLU A 1083 -39.04 58.30 0.94
C GLU A 1083 -38.19 57.04 1.18
N SER A 1084 -38.02 56.19 0.15
CA SER A 1084 -37.19 54.99 0.27
C SER A 1084 -35.74 55.34 0.56
N ILE A 1085 -35.12 56.28 -0.17
CA ILE A 1085 -33.71 56.66 0.07
C ILE A 1085 -33.51 57.27 1.46
N SER A 1086 -34.50 57.97 2.00
CA SER A 1086 -34.42 58.53 3.36
C SER A 1086 -34.22 57.41 4.39
N LEU A 1087 -34.81 56.23 4.20
CA LEU A 1087 -34.63 55.07 5.08
C LEU A 1087 -33.19 54.55 5.12
N LEU A 1088 -32.39 54.81 4.09
CA LEU A 1088 -30.98 54.41 4.04
C LEU A 1088 -30.16 55.10 5.14
N MET A 1089 -30.51 56.33 5.54
CA MET A 1089 -29.86 57.05 6.65
C MET A 1089 -30.06 56.34 7.99
N ARG A 1090 -31.25 55.76 8.20
CA ARG A 1090 -31.52 54.94 9.38
C ARG A 1090 -30.64 53.69 9.39
N LEU A 1091 -30.58 52.98 8.26
CA LEU A 1091 -29.77 51.77 8.11
C LEU A 1091 -28.27 52.03 8.30
N VAL A 1092 -27.76 53.18 7.86
CA VAL A 1092 -26.34 53.57 8.06
C VAL A 1092 -26.01 53.72 9.54
N VAL A 1093 -26.93 54.31 10.31
CA VAL A 1093 -26.74 54.52 11.75
C VAL A 1093 -26.93 53.22 12.53
N GLU A 1094 -27.88 52.36 12.14
CA GLU A 1094 -28.07 51.04 12.74
C GLU A 1094 -26.88 50.09 12.50
N GLU A 1095 -26.20 50.22 11.35
CA GLU A 1095 -25.02 49.41 11.01
C GLU A 1095 -23.71 49.90 11.68
N SER A 1096 -23.69 51.12 12.23
CA SER A 1096 -22.48 51.74 12.77
C SER A 1096 -22.38 51.62 14.29
N SER A 1097 -21.20 51.22 14.80
CA SER A 1097 -20.85 51.40 16.22
C SER A 1097 -20.32 52.81 16.55
N PHE A 1098 -20.09 53.66 15.53
CA PHE A 1098 -19.56 55.02 15.69
C PHE A 1098 -20.64 56.11 15.64
N LEU A 1099 -21.80 55.81 15.02
CA LEU A 1099 -22.91 56.75 14.87
C LEU A 1099 -24.07 56.34 15.78
N THR A 1100 -24.76 57.34 16.34
CA THR A 1100 -25.92 57.11 17.22
C THR A 1100 -27.18 57.76 16.66
N LEU A 1101 -28.34 57.28 17.08
CA LEU A 1101 -29.62 57.87 16.71
C LEU A 1101 -29.76 59.33 17.16
N ASP A 1102 -29.14 59.71 18.29
CA ASP A 1102 -29.10 61.10 18.76
C ASP A 1102 -28.33 62.01 17.79
N MET A 1103 -27.21 61.52 17.24
CA MET A 1103 -26.45 62.23 16.22
C MET A 1103 -27.27 62.40 14.94
N LEU A 1104 -28.01 61.36 14.52
CA LEU A 1104 -28.91 61.44 13.38
C LEU A 1104 -30.03 62.46 13.60
N GLU A 1105 -30.71 62.43 14.73
CA GLU A 1105 -31.83 63.35 15.04
C GLU A 1105 -31.39 64.83 14.97
N SER A 1106 -30.14 65.12 15.35
CA SER A 1106 -29.59 66.48 15.31
C SER A 1106 -29.44 67.06 13.90
N CYS A 1107 -29.38 66.22 12.87
CA CYS A 1107 -29.13 66.63 11.47
C CYS A 1107 -30.22 66.15 10.48
N PHE A 1108 -31.00 65.13 10.82
CA PHE A 1108 -32.08 64.57 10.03
C PHE A 1108 -33.23 64.09 10.94
N PRO A 1109 -34.34 64.84 11.06
CA PRO A 1109 -35.42 64.52 11.99
C PRO A 1109 -36.05 63.15 11.75
N TYR A 1110 -36.15 62.31 12.78
CA TYR A 1110 -36.67 60.94 12.70
C TYR A 1110 -38.14 60.88 12.25
N VAL A 1111 -38.89 61.97 12.41
CA VAL A 1111 -40.27 62.09 11.89
C VAL A 1111 -40.33 61.87 10.37
N LEU A 1112 -39.29 62.30 9.63
CA LEU A 1112 -39.18 62.05 8.19
C LEU A 1112 -39.02 60.56 7.89
N LEU A 1113 -38.18 59.87 8.66
CA LEU A 1113 -37.94 58.43 8.54
C LEU A 1113 -39.20 57.62 8.89
N ARG A 1114 -39.89 58.01 9.97
CA ARG A 1114 -41.16 57.39 10.38
C ARG A 1114 -42.22 57.51 9.29
N ASN A 1115 -42.36 58.69 8.70
CA ASN A 1115 -43.32 58.92 7.62
C ASN A 1115 -42.92 58.17 6.35
N ALA A 1116 -41.63 58.15 6.01
CA ALA A 1116 -41.10 57.37 4.89
C ALA A 1116 -41.43 55.88 5.04
N TYR A 1117 -41.19 55.30 6.23
CA TYR A 1117 -41.50 53.91 6.53
C TYR A 1117 -43.01 53.62 6.44
N ARG A 1118 -43.85 54.55 6.91
CA ARG A 1118 -45.30 54.47 6.77
C ARG A 1118 -45.75 54.45 5.31
N GLU A 1119 -45.14 55.27 4.43
CA GLU A 1119 -45.52 55.34 3.02
C GLU A 1119 -45.12 54.06 2.26
N VAL A 1120 -43.91 53.53 2.48
CA VAL A 1120 -43.54 52.22 1.87
C VAL A 1120 -44.40 51.07 2.40
N SER A 1121 -44.81 51.13 3.67
CA SER A 1121 -45.77 50.18 4.26
C SER A 1121 -47.16 50.27 3.68
N ARG A 1122 -47.67 51.49 3.51
CA ARG A 1122 -48.94 51.75 2.85
C ARG A 1122 -48.94 51.26 1.40
N ALA A 1123 -47.88 51.54 0.65
CA ALA A 1123 -47.72 51.09 -0.74
C ALA A 1123 -47.70 49.55 -0.84
N PHE A 1124 -47.02 48.87 0.08
CA PHE A 1124 -47.01 47.41 0.16
C PHE A 1124 -48.41 46.82 0.39
N HIS A 1125 -49.18 47.36 1.35
CA HIS A 1125 -50.53 46.87 1.64
C HIS A 1125 -51.53 47.15 0.51
N LEU A 1126 -51.42 48.29 -0.17
CA LEU A 1126 -52.27 48.62 -1.32
C LEU A 1126 -52.04 47.68 -2.50
N ASN A 1127 -50.80 47.24 -2.74
CA ASN A 1127 -50.45 46.31 -3.82
C ASN A 1127 -50.90 44.85 -3.57
N ARG A 1128 -51.30 44.48 -2.35
CA ARG A 1128 -51.82 43.15 -1.99
C ARG A 1128 -53.36 43.05 -2.01
N VAL A 1129 -54.10 44.14 -2.26
CA VAL A 1129 -55.55 44.08 -2.42
C VAL A 1129 -55.89 43.54 -3.82
N PRO A 1130 -56.62 42.42 -3.94
CA PRO A 1130 -56.99 41.88 -5.25
C PRO A 1130 -57.91 42.86 -6.00
N ALA A 1131 -57.67 43.02 -7.30
CA ALA A 1131 -58.44 43.88 -8.21
C ALA A 1131 -59.88 43.36 -8.49
N SER A 1132 -60.58 42.86 -7.48
CA SER A 1132 -61.94 42.32 -7.57
C SER A 1132 -62.97 43.04 -6.67
N THR A 1133 -62.74 44.31 -6.36
CA THR A 1133 -63.78 45.20 -5.82
C THR A 1133 -63.54 46.64 -6.29
N HIS A 1134 -63.82 46.89 -7.55
CA HIS A 1134 -64.36 48.17 -8.04
C HIS A 1134 -65.43 47.89 -9.07
#